data_AF-A0A5N6VZG6-F1
#
_entry.id   AF-A0A5N6VZG6-F1
#
_cell.length_a   1.000
_cell.length_b   1.000
_cell.length_c   1.000
_cell.angle_alpha   90.00
_cell.angle_beta   90.00
_cell.angle_gamma   90.00
#
_symmetry.space_group_name_H-M   'P 1'
#
loop_
_entity.id
_entity.type
_entity.pdbx_description
1 polymer ?
#
loop_
_entity_poly.entity_id
_entity_poly.type
_entity_poly.pdbx_seq_one_letter_code
_entity_poly.pdbx_strand_id
1 'polypeptide(L)'
;MQADTSSTLATIRRETSSSMVSTLLDLQEHRKDDDRTYDWIKNLEVIYFDASGGSCKRRWDDEVVASNYGKRLLWRRRVNADNPSQKYIAVSYTWQPPPNQPTSHDAYLVQSREGSYADSNRVRDQVLDRVIAYANYREARVTSVRGFWIDQECIDQENEAEKQRAVQSIEYVYSHSALPVALLSVRIESEDQLENLVYILRRKDPLRNEKRDLVRGALNLLDYIISDPWWGRGWTFQEDYCASTKMCLLIPHSSSLKELKETNHQMFGRLEGELCIRSTDFRSQATKLCMEYRKSPEFKHTCERILDRASKYNVQLLELDNEGKCTIRQSMSPIIFSNVGKRGITLESDRLAVIANCLGYFVRFDTHEIERKGYSLSIAMLALFLLNGEILMNGPDNSRGVLRSNIFDYLRSQSLRTFQTPDIDQKLTFIKRCRFADVKLSEEGILTSGHLWRLGKIVEDARSTRPPPRGDDYQLNWYQRMRLGQLARHLGSGECGSCYDYIASAIDEYLDQDERWENKDITFSKFYKDLMAEEIVKAMDDRRSPRLRLGLLISQEEYRGTNPYSGVFIREPGHRWEEDETYVFTAVCLAEETVDDIEKHVSLEVELLGSLKSRGPKRLVIKRWINGLFFFNRHSPITDVVFPWPESLLV
;
A
#
# COMPACT_ATOMS: atom_id res chain seq x y z
N MET A 1 22.84 -8.34 -10.32
CA MET A 1 21.67 -7.92 -11.14
C MET A 1 22.04 -6.72 -12.02
N GLN A 2 21.40 -6.52 -13.18
CA GLN A 2 21.67 -5.35 -14.04
C GLN A 2 20.84 -4.13 -13.60
N ALA A 3 21.53 -3.04 -13.24
CA ALA A 3 20.92 -1.78 -12.80
C ALA A 3 20.46 -0.94 -14.02
N ASP A 4 19.35 -1.33 -14.64
CA ASP A 4 18.89 -0.77 -15.92
C ASP A 4 17.60 0.06 -15.82
N THR A 5 17.19 0.46 -14.61
CA THR A 5 15.91 1.15 -14.39
C THR A 5 15.81 2.53 -15.03
N SER A 6 16.94 3.13 -15.45
CA SER A 6 16.98 4.37 -16.23
C SER A 6 16.96 4.12 -17.74
N SER A 7 17.28 2.90 -18.18
CA SER A 7 17.25 2.49 -19.58
C SER A 7 15.82 2.37 -20.08
N THR A 8 15.63 2.64 -21.38
CA THR A 8 14.34 2.40 -22.02
C THR A 8 14.12 0.90 -22.20
N LEU A 9 12.87 0.44 -22.20
CA LEU A 9 12.57 -0.97 -22.48
C LEU A 9 13.08 -1.42 -23.86
N ALA A 10 13.08 -0.51 -24.85
CA ALA A 10 13.70 -0.77 -26.15
C ALA A 10 15.21 -1.02 -26.08
N THR A 11 15.92 -0.34 -25.17
CA THR A 11 17.36 -0.53 -24.95
C THR A 11 17.62 -1.88 -24.30
N ILE A 12 16.91 -2.17 -23.20
CA ILE A 12 17.03 -3.44 -22.45
C ILE A 12 16.78 -4.64 -23.38
N ARG A 13 15.77 -4.54 -24.25
CA ARG A 13 15.47 -5.57 -25.25
C ARG A 13 16.58 -5.78 -26.29
N ARG A 14 17.32 -4.73 -26.67
CA ARG A 14 18.44 -4.87 -27.62
C ARG A 14 19.69 -5.48 -26.98
N GLU A 15 19.87 -5.23 -25.69
CA GLU A 15 21.01 -5.72 -24.91
C GLU A 15 20.81 -7.16 -24.44
N THR A 16 19.56 -7.65 -24.44
CA THR A 16 19.20 -9.03 -24.09
C THR A 16 19.03 -9.88 -25.35
N SER A 17 19.50 -11.12 -25.31
CA SER A 17 19.36 -12.08 -26.42
C SER A 17 17.99 -12.76 -26.48
N SER A 18 17.16 -12.55 -25.45
CA SER A 18 15.84 -13.15 -25.25
C SER A 18 14.73 -12.10 -25.40
N SER A 19 13.52 -12.53 -25.77
CA SER A 19 12.36 -11.62 -25.77
C SER A 19 12.00 -11.24 -24.33
N MET A 20 11.40 -10.06 -24.13
CA MET A 20 10.95 -9.66 -22.78
C MET A 20 9.97 -10.68 -22.18
N VAL A 21 9.06 -11.23 -23.00
CA VAL A 21 8.13 -12.29 -22.57
C VAL A 21 8.88 -13.52 -22.10
N SER A 22 9.85 -14.03 -22.87
CA SER A 22 10.61 -15.22 -22.45
C SER A 22 11.37 -15.00 -21.13
N THR A 23 11.91 -13.79 -20.92
CA THR A 23 12.56 -13.42 -19.65
C THR A 23 11.56 -13.35 -18.50
N LEU A 24 10.33 -12.85 -18.72
CA LEU A 24 9.25 -12.85 -17.72
C LEU A 24 8.85 -14.28 -17.33
N LEU A 25 8.76 -15.19 -18.30
CA LEU A 25 8.43 -16.60 -18.06
C LEU A 25 9.53 -17.30 -17.26
N ASP A 26 10.80 -17.05 -17.59
CA ASP A 26 11.94 -17.60 -16.86
C ASP A 26 12.01 -17.06 -15.42
N LEU A 27 11.73 -15.76 -15.21
CA LEU A 27 11.64 -15.16 -13.87
C LEU A 27 10.53 -15.78 -13.01
N GLN A 28 9.41 -16.18 -13.60
CA GLN A 28 8.34 -16.86 -12.88
C GLN A 28 8.80 -18.16 -12.22
N GLU A 29 9.74 -18.89 -12.83
CA GLU A 29 10.30 -20.13 -12.27
C GLU A 29 11.22 -19.86 -11.05
N HIS A 30 11.62 -18.61 -10.84
CA HIS A 30 12.39 -18.15 -9.67
C HIS A 30 11.54 -17.51 -8.58
N ARG A 31 10.21 -17.58 -8.71
CA ARG A 31 9.33 -17.13 -7.66
C ARG A 31 9.52 -17.97 -6.40
N LYS A 32 9.57 -17.28 -5.27
CA LYS A 32 9.42 -17.89 -3.96
C LYS A 32 8.10 -17.42 -3.39
N ASP A 33 7.31 -18.38 -2.93
CA ASP A 33 6.17 -18.08 -2.07
C ASP A 33 6.71 -17.50 -0.77
N ASP A 34 5.93 -16.61 -0.17
CA ASP A 34 6.35 -15.87 1.00
C ASP A 34 6.67 -16.84 2.16
N ASP A 35 7.95 -16.97 2.50
CA ASP A 35 8.45 -17.84 3.57
C ASP A 35 8.59 -17.11 4.91
N ARG A 36 7.92 -15.96 5.09
CA ARG A 36 7.84 -15.23 6.37
C ARG A 36 7.47 -16.18 7.50
N THR A 37 8.48 -16.66 8.20
CA THR A 37 8.28 -17.42 9.43
C THR A 37 7.86 -16.43 10.51
N TYR A 38 6.56 -16.40 10.84
CA TYR A 38 6.01 -15.67 11.98
C TYR A 38 6.82 -15.89 13.28
N ASP A 39 7.55 -16.99 13.38
CA ASP A 39 8.44 -17.30 14.50
C ASP A 39 9.53 -16.24 14.76
N TRP A 40 10.09 -15.61 13.73
CA TRP A 40 11.10 -14.55 13.92
C TRP A 40 10.45 -13.31 14.55
N ILE A 41 9.27 -12.91 14.07
CA ILE A 41 8.48 -11.78 14.58
C ILE A 41 7.94 -12.04 15.99
N LYS A 42 7.55 -13.29 16.29
CA LYS A 42 7.12 -13.74 17.62
C LYS A 42 8.26 -13.79 18.65
N ASN A 43 9.51 -13.77 18.20
CA ASN A 43 10.70 -13.85 19.04
C ASN A 43 11.68 -12.70 18.76
N LEU A 44 11.16 -11.53 18.41
CA LEU A 44 11.95 -10.38 18.00
C LEU A 44 12.89 -9.94 19.13
N GLU A 45 14.18 -9.86 18.84
CA GLU A 45 15.18 -9.35 19.78
C GLU A 45 15.06 -7.82 19.91
N VAL A 46 15.06 -7.31 21.13
CA VAL A 46 15.10 -5.87 21.41
C VAL A 46 16.16 -5.59 22.47
N ILE A 47 16.69 -4.37 22.42
CA ILE A 47 17.61 -3.86 23.44
C ILE A 47 16.90 -2.89 24.38
N TYR A 48 17.36 -2.80 25.62
CA TYR A 48 16.80 -1.87 26.60
C TYR A 48 17.86 -1.37 27.57
N PHE A 49 17.60 -0.18 28.13
CA PHE A 49 18.43 0.42 29.16
C PHE A 49 17.80 0.16 30.54
N ASP A 50 18.56 -0.43 31.46
CA ASP A 50 18.10 -0.66 32.84
C ASP A 50 18.62 0.45 33.76
N ALA A 51 17.78 1.45 34.03
CA ALA A 51 18.12 2.54 34.96
C ALA A 51 18.27 2.07 36.41
N SER A 52 17.71 0.90 36.76
CA SER A 52 17.81 0.28 38.10
C SER A 52 19.16 -0.39 38.36
N GLY A 53 19.99 -0.58 37.32
CA GLY A 53 21.30 -1.24 37.38
C GLY A 53 22.45 -0.37 37.89
N GLY A 54 22.16 0.77 38.54
CA GLY A 54 23.16 1.57 39.24
C GLY A 54 23.78 0.78 40.40
N SER A 55 24.98 0.25 40.18
CA SER A 55 25.80 -0.57 41.10
C SER A 55 25.53 -2.08 41.10
N CYS A 56 25.92 -2.78 40.03
CA CYS A 56 26.29 -4.19 40.21
C CYS A 56 27.66 -4.29 40.90
N LYS A 57 27.66 -4.23 42.24
CA LYS A 57 28.63 -4.99 43.02
C LYS A 57 28.19 -6.46 42.98
N ARG A 58 28.80 -7.25 42.10
CA ARG A 58 28.87 -8.71 42.30
C ARG A 58 30.34 -9.10 42.42
N ARG A 59 30.75 -9.42 43.64
CA ARG A 59 32.00 -10.12 43.97
C ARG A 59 31.79 -11.59 43.66
N TRP A 60 32.38 -12.09 42.58
CA TRP A 60 32.72 -13.51 42.42
C TRP A 60 34.16 -13.56 41.89
N ASP A 61 34.90 -14.55 42.38
CA ASP A 61 36.34 -14.55 42.61
C ASP A 61 37.26 -14.30 41.40
N ASP A 62 38.44 -13.78 41.74
CA ASP A 62 39.67 -13.56 40.99
C ASP A 62 39.76 -14.13 39.55
N GLU A 63 39.45 -13.27 38.57
CA GLU A 63 40.21 -13.20 37.31
C GLU A 63 40.14 -11.76 36.77
N VAL A 64 41.30 -11.14 36.57
CA VAL A 64 41.44 -9.74 36.17
C VAL A 64 41.00 -9.57 34.71
N VAL A 65 39.80 -9.02 34.50
CA VAL A 65 39.39 -8.44 33.21
C VAL A 65 39.25 -6.92 33.42
N ALA A 66 39.94 -6.17 32.56
CA ALA A 66 40.11 -4.72 32.66
C ALA A 66 38.81 -3.97 32.97
N SER A 67 38.90 -3.04 33.90
CA SER A 67 37.78 -2.34 34.49
C SER A 67 37.15 -1.31 33.53
N ASN A 68 35.99 -1.63 32.96
CA ASN A 68 35.13 -0.74 32.17
C ASN A 68 34.38 0.29 33.05
N TYR A 69 35.08 1.08 33.87
CA TYR A 69 34.46 2.13 34.69
C TYR A 69 34.03 3.31 33.80
N GLY A 70 32.78 3.30 33.32
CA GLY A 70 32.14 4.48 32.70
C GLY A 70 31.15 4.19 31.56
N LYS A 71 31.20 3.02 30.92
CA LYS A 71 30.31 2.67 29.80
C LYS A 71 28.94 2.20 30.30
N ARG A 72 27.87 2.61 29.62
CA ARG A 72 26.48 2.24 29.93
C ARG A 72 26.12 0.91 29.28
N LEU A 73 25.58 -0.03 30.06
CA LEU A 73 25.20 -1.35 29.54
C LEU A 73 23.75 -1.36 29.02
N LEU A 74 23.57 -1.88 27.81
CA LEU A 74 22.30 -2.21 27.18
C LEU A 74 22.09 -3.72 27.21
N TRP A 75 20.89 -4.14 27.59
CA TRP A 75 20.54 -5.54 27.76
C TRP A 75 19.68 -6.02 26.59
N ARG A 76 19.73 -7.31 26.27
CA ARG A 76 18.89 -7.93 25.25
C ARG A 76 17.73 -8.68 25.87
N ARG A 77 16.58 -8.69 25.20
CA ARG A 77 15.46 -9.58 25.51
C ARG A 77 14.66 -9.87 24.24
N ARG A 78 13.78 -10.87 24.31
CA ARG A 78 12.85 -11.16 23.22
C ARG A 78 11.46 -10.61 23.52
N VAL A 79 10.78 -10.14 22.47
CA VAL A 79 9.38 -9.74 22.49
C VAL A 79 8.61 -10.43 21.39
N ASN A 80 7.35 -10.73 21.65
CA ASN A 80 6.42 -11.14 20.62
C ASN A 80 5.78 -9.90 20.03
N ALA A 81 6.18 -9.54 18.81
CA ALA A 81 5.65 -8.36 18.13
C ALA A 81 4.16 -8.47 17.78
N ASP A 82 3.62 -9.69 17.62
CA ASP A 82 2.18 -9.91 17.40
C ASP A 82 1.34 -9.67 18.66
N ASN A 83 1.97 -9.62 19.85
CA ASN A 83 1.27 -9.41 21.11
C ASN A 83 1.16 -7.90 21.44
N PRO A 84 -0.05 -7.29 21.39
CA PRO A 84 -0.21 -5.85 21.63
C PRO A 84 0.18 -5.38 23.04
N SER A 85 0.29 -6.31 24.00
CA SER A 85 0.76 -6.01 25.36
C SER A 85 2.29 -5.88 25.45
N GLN A 86 3.04 -6.39 24.47
CA GLN A 86 4.50 -6.35 24.42
C GLN A 86 4.98 -5.21 23.52
N LYS A 87 4.69 -3.98 23.94
CA LYS A 87 5.04 -2.77 23.18
C LYS A 87 6.55 -2.57 23.10
N TYR A 88 7.04 -2.23 21.92
CA TYR A 88 8.43 -1.87 21.66
C TYR A 88 8.50 -0.66 20.71
N ILE A 89 9.67 -0.02 20.67
CA ILE A 89 10.02 1.07 19.74
C ILE A 89 10.80 0.46 18.57
N ALA A 90 10.45 0.78 17.32
CA ALA A 90 11.27 0.44 16.15
C ALA A 90 12.02 1.69 15.70
N VAL A 91 13.35 1.64 15.69
CA VAL A 91 14.19 2.80 15.41
C VAL A 91 14.60 2.81 13.96
N SER A 92 14.32 3.92 13.27
CA SER A 92 14.74 4.18 11.90
C SER A 92 15.79 5.29 11.90
N TYR A 93 16.97 5.02 11.37
CA TYR A 93 18.07 6.00 11.28
C TYR A 93 19.03 5.63 10.16
N THR A 94 19.93 6.55 9.82
CA THR A 94 20.97 6.29 8.83
C THR A 94 22.22 5.75 9.50
N TRP A 95 22.74 4.61 9.03
CA TRP A 95 23.94 4.01 9.59
C TRP A 95 25.15 4.94 9.50
N GLN A 96 25.36 5.54 8.33
CA GLN A 96 26.42 6.52 8.09
C GLN A 96 25.94 7.93 8.48
N PRO A 97 26.63 8.63 9.40
CA PRO A 97 26.36 10.03 9.69
C PRO A 97 26.66 10.92 8.49
N PRO A 98 26.02 12.10 8.40
CA PRO A 98 26.55 13.20 7.61
C PRO A 98 27.99 13.54 8.05
N PRO A 99 28.86 14.06 7.16
CA PRO A 99 30.28 14.29 7.45
C PRO A 99 30.60 15.11 8.71
N ASN A 100 29.66 15.96 9.15
CA ASN A 100 29.83 16.89 10.26
C ASN A 100 29.21 16.40 11.59
N GLN A 101 28.80 15.13 11.68
CA GLN A 101 28.22 14.57 12.91
C GLN A 101 29.19 13.66 13.67
N PRO A 102 29.07 13.59 15.01
CA PRO A 102 29.85 12.66 15.82
C PRO A 102 29.64 11.20 15.40
N THR A 103 30.73 10.45 15.34
CA THR A 103 30.78 9.02 15.01
C THR A 103 31.23 8.18 16.22
N SER A 104 31.05 8.66 17.44
CA SER A 104 31.48 7.90 18.63
C SER A 104 30.55 6.71 18.87
N HIS A 105 31.14 5.61 19.33
CA HIS A 105 30.45 4.34 19.64
C HIS A 105 30.82 3.81 21.04
N ASP A 106 31.55 4.62 21.83
CA ASP A 106 32.26 4.15 23.01
C ASP A 106 31.50 4.36 24.31
N ALA A 107 30.36 5.05 24.31
CA ALA A 107 29.61 5.33 25.52
C ALA A 107 28.81 4.12 26.01
N TYR A 108 28.51 3.17 25.13
CA TYR A 108 27.62 2.04 25.39
C TYR A 108 28.27 0.68 25.13
N LEU A 109 27.88 -0.32 25.93
CA LEU A 109 28.12 -1.74 25.69
C LEU A 109 26.78 -2.43 25.50
N VAL A 110 26.72 -3.48 24.68
CA VAL A 110 25.50 -4.28 24.48
C VAL A 110 25.74 -5.71 24.95
N GLN A 111 24.80 -6.28 25.70
CA GLN A 111 24.86 -7.67 26.12
C GLN A 111 25.06 -8.59 24.90
N SER A 112 25.99 -9.53 24.99
CA SER A 112 26.18 -10.60 23.99
C SER A 112 24.91 -11.46 23.87
N ARG A 113 24.71 -12.11 22.73
CA ARG A 113 23.57 -13.02 22.51
C ARG A 113 23.62 -14.27 23.41
N GLU A 114 24.82 -14.69 23.82
CA GLU A 114 25.02 -15.75 24.80
C GLU A 114 24.71 -15.31 26.23
N GLY A 115 24.62 -13.99 26.46
CA GLY A 115 24.32 -13.38 27.76
C GLY A 115 25.48 -13.38 28.76
N SER A 116 26.63 -13.94 28.40
CA SER A 116 27.80 -14.17 29.26
C SER A 116 28.70 -12.94 29.40
N TYR A 117 28.80 -12.10 28.38
CA TYR A 117 29.61 -10.87 28.36
C TYR A 117 28.90 -9.71 27.64
N ALA A 118 29.55 -8.55 27.56
CA ALA A 118 29.06 -7.37 26.85
C ALA A 118 30.06 -6.94 25.76
N ASP A 119 29.52 -6.65 24.57
CA ASP A 119 30.25 -6.26 23.38
C ASP A 119 30.24 -4.76 23.16
N SER A 120 31.21 -4.30 22.35
CA SER A 120 31.18 -2.96 21.78
C SER A 120 29.95 -2.79 20.89
N ASN A 121 29.25 -1.68 21.10
CA ASN A 121 28.08 -1.31 20.34
C ASN A 121 28.45 -0.85 18.91
N ARG A 122 27.65 -1.25 17.91
CA ARG A 122 27.79 -0.85 16.49
C ARG A 122 27.06 0.46 16.18
N VAL A 123 26.12 0.88 17.03
CA VAL A 123 25.27 2.07 16.85
C VAL A 123 25.98 3.32 17.34
N ARG A 124 25.74 4.50 16.76
CA ARG A 124 26.35 5.74 17.25
C ARG A 124 25.79 6.14 18.62
N ASP A 125 26.63 6.66 19.51
CA ASP A 125 26.23 7.07 20.86
C ASP A 125 25.05 8.07 20.82
N GLN A 126 25.10 9.03 19.89
CA GLN A 126 24.03 10.01 19.68
C GLN A 126 22.68 9.35 19.34
N VAL A 127 22.67 8.24 18.59
CA VAL A 127 21.44 7.52 18.24
C VAL A 127 20.86 6.85 19.48
N LEU A 128 21.73 6.20 20.28
CA LEU A 128 21.34 5.56 21.54
C LEU A 128 20.83 6.57 22.57
N ASP A 129 21.51 7.70 22.74
CA ASP A 129 21.07 8.78 23.63
C ASP A 129 19.66 9.27 23.27
N ARG A 130 19.42 9.49 21.98
CA ARG A 130 18.13 10.00 21.47
C ARG A 130 17.01 8.98 21.64
N VAL A 131 17.23 7.70 21.33
CA VAL A 131 16.20 6.67 21.51
C VAL A 131 15.90 6.40 22.99
N ILE A 132 16.92 6.40 23.87
CA ILE A 132 16.72 6.24 25.31
C ILE A 132 15.92 7.42 25.86
N ALA A 133 16.25 8.65 25.46
CA ALA A 133 15.47 9.83 25.84
C ALA A 133 14.02 9.75 25.35
N TYR A 134 13.80 9.30 24.11
CA TYR A 134 12.46 9.07 23.56
C TYR A 134 11.70 7.98 24.33
N ALA A 135 12.34 6.85 24.65
CA ALA A 135 11.75 5.77 25.43
C ALA A 135 11.28 6.28 26.81
N ASN A 136 12.16 6.94 27.55
CA ASN A 136 11.85 7.54 28.86
C ASN A 136 10.69 8.55 28.76
N TYR A 137 10.67 9.37 27.71
CA TYR A 137 9.60 10.34 27.44
C TYR A 137 8.23 9.68 27.21
N ARG A 138 8.20 8.47 26.62
CA ARG A 138 6.95 7.72 26.37
C ARG A 138 6.52 6.91 27.59
N GLU A 139 7.46 6.37 28.36
CA GLU A 139 7.17 5.69 29.63
C GLU A 139 6.57 6.62 30.67
N ALA A 140 7.09 7.84 30.79
CA ALA A 140 6.52 8.88 31.66
C ALA A 140 5.07 9.26 31.30
N ARG A 141 4.59 8.88 30.10
CA ARG A 141 3.26 9.19 29.56
C ARG A 141 2.34 7.99 29.44
N VAL A 142 2.48 6.97 30.32
CA VAL A 142 1.56 5.82 30.48
C VAL A 142 1.89 4.58 29.62
N THR A 143 2.88 4.63 28.72
CA THR A 143 3.20 3.47 27.86
C THR A 143 4.43 2.72 28.37
N SER A 144 4.25 1.56 29.01
CA SER A 144 5.37 0.65 29.29
C SER A 144 5.94 0.10 27.98
N VAL A 145 7.25 0.27 27.79
CA VAL A 145 7.98 -0.19 26.61
C VAL A 145 8.95 -1.29 27.05
N ARG A 146 8.99 -2.41 26.32
CA ARG A 146 9.86 -3.55 26.65
C ARG A 146 11.31 -3.34 26.21
N GLY A 147 11.51 -2.48 25.22
CA GLY A 147 12.79 -2.13 24.63
C GLY A 147 12.62 -1.43 23.29
N PHE A 148 13.73 -1.20 22.61
CA PHE A 148 13.79 -0.66 21.28
C PHE A 148 14.55 -1.61 20.35
N TRP A 149 14.03 -1.76 19.13
CA TRP A 149 14.60 -2.53 18.05
C TRP A 149 15.44 -1.62 17.17
N ILE A 150 16.69 -2.03 16.89
CA ILE A 150 17.62 -1.37 15.99
C ILE A 150 18.22 -2.43 15.08
N ASP A 151 18.12 -2.27 13.77
CA ASP A 151 18.59 -3.24 12.78
C ASP A 151 20.05 -3.68 12.97
N GLN A 152 20.98 -2.74 13.20
CA GLN A 152 22.41 -3.03 13.39
C GLN A 152 22.70 -3.92 14.59
N GLU A 153 21.84 -3.87 15.62
CA GLU A 153 22.07 -4.59 16.88
C GLU A 153 21.16 -5.79 17.04
N CYS A 154 19.89 -5.68 16.67
CA CYS A 154 18.86 -6.68 16.93
C CYS A 154 18.76 -7.75 15.84
N ILE A 155 19.45 -7.57 14.71
CA ILE A 155 19.69 -8.61 13.71
C ILE A 155 21.10 -9.16 13.93
N ASP A 156 21.27 -10.47 13.91
CA ASP A 156 22.60 -11.07 13.87
C ASP A 156 23.29 -10.79 12.52
N GLN A 157 24.16 -9.79 12.53
CA GLN A 157 24.88 -9.31 11.36
C GLN A 157 25.95 -10.29 10.86
N GLU A 158 26.24 -11.38 11.57
CA GLU A 158 27.13 -12.45 11.09
C GLU A 158 26.35 -13.63 10.49
N ASN A 159 25.03 -13.65 10.66
CA ASN A 159 24.16 -14.71 10.16
C ASN A 159 23.44 -14.28 8.87
N GLU A 160 23.95 -14.71 7.71
CA GLU A 160 23.37 -14.39 6.40
C GLU A 160 21.92 -14.87 6.25
N ALA A 161 21.55 -16.02 6.82
CA ALA A 161 20.18 -16.52 6.75
C ALA A 161 19.22 -15.68 7.59
N GLU A 162 19.68 -15.11 8.71
CA GLU A 162 18.89 -14.14 9.47
C GLU A 162 18.76 -12.80 8.76
N LYS A 163 19.85 -12.29 8.17
CA LYS A 163 19.82 -11.06 7.37
C LYS A 163 18.81 -11.14 6.23
N GLN A 164 18.86 -12.23 5.46
CA GLN A 164 17.93 -12.43 4.35
C GLN A 164 16.48 -12.49 4.84
N ARG A 165 16.21 -13.18 5.96
CA ARG A 165 14.86 -13.21 6.56
C ARG A 165 14.42 -11.83 7.04
N ALA A 166 15.30 -11.07 7.67
CA ALA A 166 14.99 -9.73 8.15
C ALA A 166 14.69 -8.75 7.00
N VAL A 167 15.45 -8.82 5.90
CA VAL A 167 15.21 -8.05 4.67
C VAL A 167 13.81 -8.29 4.11
N GLN A 168 13.34 -9.53 4.14
CA GLN A 168 12.03 -9.91 3.61
C GLN A 168 10.86 -9.65 4.58
N SER A 169 11.13 -9.36 5.86
CA SER A 169 10.09 -9.34 6.93
C SER A 169 10.06 -8.03 7.74
N ILE A 170 10.88 -7.06 7.38
CA ILE A 170 11.04 -5.77 8.06
C ILE A 170 9.72 -4.96 8.17
N GLU A 171 8.78 -5.15 7.25
CA GLU A 171 7.45 -4.53 7.32
C GLU A 171 6.71 -4.92 8.59
N TYR A 172 6.89 -6.15 9.08
CA TYR A 172 6.27 -6.62 10.32
C TYR A 172 6.82 -5.89 11.53
N VAL A 173 8.13 -5.64 11.57
CA VAL A 173 8.77 -4.89 12.67
C VAL A 173 8.16 -3.49 12.80
N TYR A 174 8.04 -2.74 11.70
CA TYR A 174 7.52 -1.38 11.78
C TYR A 174 5.98 -1.33 11.89
N SER A 175 5.27 -2.26 11.25
CA SER A 175 3.81 -2.34 11.34
C SER A 175 3.31 -2.82 12.69
N HIS A 176 4.08 -3.62 13.45
CA HIS A 176 3.72 -4.09 14.79
C HIS A 176 4.30 -3.23 15.92
N SER A 177 5.34 -2.44 15.64
CA SER A 177 5.88 -1.49 16.61
C SER A 177 4.80 -0.56 17.15
N ALA A 178 4.75 -0.38 18.47
CA ALA A 178 3.82 0.55 19.09
C ALA A 178 4.26 2.01 18.87
N LEU A 179 5.57 2.23 18.75
CA LEU A 179 6.20 3.54 18.80
C LEU A 179 7.37 3.65 17.79
N PRO A 180 7.13 3.46 16.48
CA PRO A 180 8.18 3.62 15.49
C PRO A 180 8.68 5.08 15.46
N VAL A 181 10.00 5.25 15.38
CA VAL A 181 10.64 6.57 15.46
C VAL A 181 11.74 6.71 14.42
N ALA A 182 11.74 7.81 13.69
CA ALA A 182 12.77 8.18 12.73
C ALA A 182 13.66 9.28 13.32
N LEU A 183 14.97 9.03 13.35
CA LEU A 183 15.95 9.97 13.89
C LEU A 183 16.59 10.74 12.74
N LEU A 184 16.11 11.96 12.49
CA LEU A 184 16.73 12.82 11.47
C LEU A 184 18.01 13.47 12.02
N SER A 185 18.94 13.71 11.11
CA SER A 185 20.21 14.40 11.37
C SER A 185 20.10 15.92 11.13
N VAL A 186 19.19 16.35 10.26
CA VAL A 186 18.88 17.77 10.00
C VAL A 186 18.43 18.47 11.27
N ARG A 187 18.88 19.71 11.48
CA ARG A 187 18.61 20.49 12.69
C ARG A 187 17.88 21.79 12.37
N ILE A 188 16.89 22.15 13.18
CA ILE A 188 16.20 23.44 13.13
C ILE A 188 16.95 24.44 14.00
N GLU A 189 17.53 25.46 13.37
CA GLU A 189 18.48 26.37 14.03
C GLU A 189 17.89 27.76 14.32
N SER A 190 16.91 28.22 13.53
CA SER A 190 16.35 29.57 13.64
C SER A 190 14.85 29.59 13.96
N GLU A 191 14.39 30.72 14.51
CA GLU A 191 12.97 30.99 14.77
C GLU A 191 12.17 30.96 13.47
N ASP A 192 12.67 31.61 12.40
CA ASP A 192 12.04 31.59 11.07
C ASP A 192 11.78 30.16 10.55
N GLN A 193 12.73 29.23 10.76
CA GLN A 193 12.54 27.83 10.37
C GLN A 193 11.44 27.17 11.21
N LEU A 194 11.44 27.40 12.52
CA LEU A 194 10.42 26.82 13.40
C LEU A 194 9.03 27.39 13.11
N GLU A 195 8.90 28.69 12.85
CA GLU A 195 7.66 29.35 12.47
C GLU A 195 7.13 28.86 11.12
N ASN A 196 7.99 28.71 10.12
CA ASN A 196 7.62 28.11 8.84
C ASN A 196 7.10 26.67 9.03
N LEU A 197 7.72 25.89 9.93
CA LEU A 197 7.25 24.54 10.26
C LEU A 197 5.88 24.55 10.94
N VAL A 198 5.66 25.49 11.87
CA VAL A 198 4.36 25.70 12.52
C VAL A 198 3.30 26.03 11.47
N TYR A 199 3.62 26.93 10.55
CA TYR A 199 2.74 27.31 9.47
C TYR A 199 2.38 26.12 8.56
N ILE A 200 3.37 25.33 8.11
CA ILE A 200 3.14 24.12 7.30
C ILE A 200 2.20 23.15 8.01
N LEU A 201 2.47 22.85 9.28
CA LEU A 201 1.73 21.82 10.03
C LEU A 201 0.33 22.26 10.45
N ARG A 202 0.10 23.56 10.69
CA ARG A 202 -1.22 24.11 11.07
C ARG A 202 -2.13 24.44 9.89
N ARG A 203 -1.59 24.44 8.68
CA ARG A 203 -2.32 24.87 7.49
C ARG A 203 -3.60 24.06 7.28
N LYS A 204 -4.69 24.76 6.96
CA LYS A 204 -5.97 24.19 6.52
C LYS A 204 -6.12 24.43 5.01
N ASP A 205 -6.69 23.46 4.29
CA ASP A 205 -6.89 23.57 2.84
C ASP A 205 -8.21 24.30 2.51
N PRO A 206 -8.30 25.04 1.38
CA PRO A 206 -7.25 25.81 0.71
C PRO A 206 -7.28 27.29 1.16
N LEU A 207 -6.11 27.87 1.48
CA LEU A 207 -5.98 29.31 1.68
C LEU A 207 -5.64 29.99 0.34
N ARG A 208 -6.64 30.56 -0.34
CA ARG A 208 -6.37 31.48 -1.45
C ARG A 208 -5.75 32.76 -0.88
N ASN A 209 -4.64 33.21 -1.48
CA ASN A 209 -3.92 34.48 -1.20
C ASN A 209 -2.85 34.46 -0.09
N GLU A 210 -2.10 33.36 0.06
CA GLU A 210 -0.93 33.37 0.94
C GLU A 210 0.21 34.23 0.36
N LYS A 211 0.93 34.93 1.26
CA LYS A 211 2.07 35.79 0.87
C LYS A 211 3.16 34.93 0.22
N ARG A 212 3.65 35.37 -0.95
CA ARG A 212 4.65 34.63 -1.74
C ARG A 212 5.91 34.26 -0.95
N ASP A 213 6.38 35.19 -0.11
CA ASP A 213 7.60 34.97 0.69
C ASP A 213 7.41 33.89 1.77
N LEU A 214 6.20 33.78 2.34
CA LEU A 214 5.85 32.72 3.29
C LEU A 214 5.86 31.34 2.62
N VAL A 215 5.27 31.24 1.43
CA VAL A 215 5.27 30.00 0.62
C VAL A 215 6.69 29.59 0.26
N ARG A 216 7.53 30.55 -0.14
CA ARG A 216 8.95 30.29 -0.45
C ARG A 216 9.71 29.83 0.79
N GLY A 217 9.51 30.47 1.94
CA GLY A 217 10.10 30.05 3.22
C GLY A 217 9.71 28.63 3.60
N ALA A 218 8.42 28.30 3.49
CA ALA A 218 7.89 26.96 3.76
C ALA A 218 8.48 25.89 2.81
N LEU A 219 8.48 26.14 1.50
CA LEU A 219 9.05 25.20 0.52
C LEU A 219 10.56 25.01 0.72
N ASN A 220 11.30 26.08 1.00
CA ASN A 220 12.73 26.00 1.31
C ASN A 220 13.00 25.18 2.58
N LEU A 221 12.15 25.33 3.61
CA LEU A 221 12.26 24.54 4.83
C LEU A 221 11.95 23.06 4.58
N LEU A 222 10.87 22.75 3.85
CA LEU A 222 10.54 21.37 3.49
C LEU A 222 11.69 20.72 2.72
N ASP A 223 12.22 21.44 1.76
CA ASP A 223 13.34 21.03 0.94
C ASP A 223 14.64 20.80 1.75
N TYR A 224 14.88 21.64 2.75
CA TYR A 224 15.96 21.44 3.72
C TYR A 224 15.76 20.18 4.56
N ILE A 225 14.55 19.96 5.11
CA ILE A 225 14.24 18.78 5.92
C ILE A 225 14.36 17.50 5.08
N ILE A 226 13.83 17.48 3.86
CA ILE A 226 13.89 16.32 2.96
C ILE A 226 15.27 16.12 2.31
N SER A 227 16.20 17.04 2.51
CA SER A 227 17.62 16.86 2.15
C SER A 227 18.36 15.97 3.15
N ASP A 228 17.77 15.66 4.31
CA ASP A 228 18.33 14.67 5.23
C ASP A 228 18.53 13.31 4.53
N PRO A 229 19.68 12.64 4.72
CA PRO A 229 19.96 11.35 4.08
C PRO A 229 18.91 10.27 4.37
N TRP A 230 18.17 10.38 5.48
CA TRP A 230 17.07 9.49 5.81
C TRP A 230 16.00 9.47 4.72
N TRP A 231 15.64 10.59 4.10
CA TRP A 231 14.64 10.62 3.02
C TRP A 231 15.15 10.03 1.69
N GLY A 232 16.46 9.86 1.56
CA GLY A 232 17.12 9.40 0.34
C GLY A 232 17.30 7.89 0.23
N ARG A 233 17.09 7.12 1.31
CA ARG A 233 17.32 5.66 1.34
C ARG A 233 16.04 4.85 1.09
N GLY A 234 16.18 3.71 0.41
CA GLY A 234 15.06 2.80 0.15
C GLY A 234 14.54 2.11 1.42
N TRP A 235 15.46 1.73 2.31
CA TRP A 235 15.17 1.11 3.60
C TRP A 235 14.29 1.99 4.49
N THR A 236 14.74 3.21 4.77
CA THR A 236 14.01 4.20 5.59
C THR A 236 12.66 4.58 5.00
N PHE A 237 12.53 4.61 3.67
CA PHE A 237 11.24 4.79 3.00
C PHE A 237 10.25 3.68 3.36
N GLN A 238 10.68 2.42 3.28
CA GLN A 238 9.85 1.29 3.68
C GLN A 238 9.50 1.35 5.16
N GLU A 239 10.45 1.68 6.02
CA GLU A 239 10.26 1.74 7.47
C GLU A 239 9.18 2.75 7.85
N ASP A 240 9.24 3.96 7.27
CA ASP A 240 8.20 5.00 7.40
C ASP A 240 6.86 4.53 6.83
N TYR A 241 6.90 3.96 5.63
CA TYR A 241 5.70 3.51 4.94
C TYR A 241 4.96 2.41 5.73
N CYS A 242 5.69 1.40 6.22
CA CYS A 242 5.15 0.25 6.95
C CYS A 242 4.71 0.62 8.37
N ALA A 243 5.33 1.63 8.99
CA ALA A 243 4.87 2.22 10.24
C ALA A 243 3.51 2.94 10.09
N SER A 244 3.03 3.16 8.87
CA SER A 244 1.71 3.74 8.56
C SER A 244 1.52 5.10 9.23
N THR A 245 0.56 5.24 10.15
CA THR A 245 0.26 6.50 10.86
C THR A 245 1.07 6.70 12.15
N LYS A 246 1.92 5.73 12.51
CA LYS A 246 2.57 5.69 13.82
C LYS A 246 3.96 6.33 13.84
N MET A 247 4.61 6.48 12.69
CA MET A 247 5.99 6.98 12.61
C MET A 247 6.10 8.40 13.18
N CYS A 248 6.98 8.56 14.18
CA CYS A 248 7.34 9.84 14.76
C CYS A 248 8.72 10.28 14.23
N LEU A 249 8.79 11.45 13.60
CA LEU A 249 10.04 12.11 13.22
C LEU A 249 10.59 12.85 14.44
N LEU A 250 11.85 12.60 14.80
CA LEU A 250 12.61 13.39 15.76
C LEU A 250 13.61 14.27 15.01
N ILE A 251 13.38 15.58 15.10
CA ILE A 251 14.22 16.61 14.48
C ILE A 251 14.88 17.42 15.60
N PRO A 252 16.22 17.38 15.73
CA PRO A 252 16.92 18.21 16.70
C PRO A 252 16.67 19.70 16.47
N HIS A 253 16.67 20.49 17.55
CA HIS A 253 16.56 21.94 17.45
C HIS A 253 17.56 22.69 18.34
N SER A 254 17.86 23.94 17.99
CA SER A 254 18.68 24.84 18.81
C SER A 254 18.05 25.11 20.18
N SER A 255 18.89 25.26 21.20
CA SER A 255 18.46 25.62 22.55
C SER A 255 17.81 27.01 22.62
N SER A 256 18.13 27.90 21.69
CA SER A 256 17.47 29.21 21.55
C SER A 256 15.98 29.08 21.25
N LEU A 257 15.54 27.95 20.68
CA LEU A 257 14.14 27.73 20.26
C LEU A 257 13.27 27.09 21.35
N LYS A 258 13.80 26.90 22.57
CA LYS A 258 13.09 26.22 23.67
C LYS A 258 11.75 26.87 24.00
N GLU A 259 11.69 28.20 24.07
CA GLU A 259 10.47 28.95 24.41
C GLU A 259 9.41 28.85 23.31
N LEU A 260 9.80 29.04 22.05
CA LEU A 260 8.90 28.93 20.91
C LEU A 260 8.36 27.51 20.74
N LYS A 261 9.19 26.50 21.01
CA LYS A 261 8.75 25.10 21.07
C LYS A 261 7.75 24.86 22.19
N GLU A 262 7.99 25.36 23.41
CA GLU A 262 7.06 25.13 24.53
C GLU A 262 5.70 25.78 24.25
N THR A 263 5.67 26.94 23.59
CA THR A 263 4.43 27.57 23.12
C THR A 263 3.67 26.70 22.10
N ASN A 264 4.37 25.82 21.39
CA ASN A 264 3.83 24.91 20.38
C ASN A 264 3.94 23.42 20.78
N HIS A 265 4.06 23.11 22.08
CA HIS A 265 4.33 21.75 22.59
C HIS A 265 3.26 20.71 22.20
N GLN A 266 2.03 21.15 21.91
CA GLN A 266 0.97 20.24 21.46
C GLN A 266 1.30 19.61 20.10
N MET A 267 2.08 20.30 19.28
CA MET A 267 2.46 19.87 17.94
C MET A 267 3.85 19.22 17.91
N PHE A 268 4.78 19.72 18.73
CA PHE A 268 6.19 19.26 18.73
C PHE A 268 6.55 18.34 19.90
N GLY A 269 5.62 18.07 20.82
CA GLY A 269 5.92 17.34 22.05
C GLY A 269 6.82 18.10 23.01
N ARG A 270 7.15 17.45 24.14
CA ARG A 270 7.98 18.01 25.21
C ARG A 270 9.30 17.26 25.44
N LEU A 271 9.73 16.44 24.48
CA LEU A 271 11.03 15.76 24.58
C LEU A 271 12.13 16.83 24.46
N GLU A 272 13.02 16.95 25.44
CA GLU A 272 14.07 17.98 25.40
C GLU A 272 14.97 17.83 24.16
N GLY A 273 15.31 18.95 23.52
CA GLY A 273 16.21 18.98 22.35
C GLY A 273 15.59 18.50 21.02
N GLU A 274 14.41 17.88 21.03
CA GLU A 274 13.80 17.23 19.85
C GLU A 274 12.40 17.76 19.53
N LEU A 275 12.12 18.04 18.27
CA LEU A 275 10.76 18.21 17.76
C LEU A 275 10.19 16.82 17.42
N CYS A 276 9.08 16.44 18.06
CA CYS A 276 8.36 15.19 17.80
C CYS A 276 7.20 15.47 16.83
N ILE A 277 7.31 15.03 15.58
CA ILE A 277 6.30 15.30 14.55
C ILE A 277 5.82 13.98 13.95
N ARG A 278 4.51 13.77 13.82
CA ARG A 278 4.01 12.59 13.09
C ARG A 278 4.38 12.69 11.62
N SER A 279 5.05 11.66 11.09
CA SER A 279 5.47 11.62 9.68
C SER A 279 4.27 11.80 8.74
N THR A 280 3.13 11.20 9.06
CA THR A 280 1.91 11.35 8.25
C THR A 280 1.41 12.78 8.15
N ASP A 281 1.50 13.56 9.23
CA ASP A 281 1.03 14.94 9.23
C ASP A 281 1.99 15.81 8.40
N PHE A 282 3.29 15.63 8.60
CA PHE A 282 4.33 16.29 7.80
C PHE A 282 4.16 16.00 6.30
N ARG A 283 4.08 14.73 5.92
CA ARG A 283 3.92 14.31 4.51
C ARG A 283 2.61 14.80 3.91
N SER A 284 1.51 14.77 4.67
CA SER A 284 0.21 15.25 4.19
C SER A 284 0.27 16.74 3.86
N GLN A 285 0.79 17.56 4.77
CA GLN A 285 0.87 19.01 4.57
C GLN A 285 1.89 19.39 3.49
N ALA A 286 3.05 18.74 3.46
CA ALA A 286 4.04 18.92 2.39
C ALA A 286 3.44 18.60 1.02
N THR A 287 2.69 17.49 0.91
CA THR A 287 2.03 17.10 -0.35
C THR A 287 1.00 18.12 -0.78
N LYS A 288 0.13 18.58 0.14
CA LYS A 288 -0.91 19.57 -0.17
C LYS A 288 -0.29 20.87 -0.71
N LEU A 289 0.72 21.39 -0.01
CA LEU A 289 1.46 22.58 -0.43
C LEU A 289 2.09 22.39 -1.81
N CYS A 290 2.78 21.27 -2.04
CA CYS A 290 3.38 21.00 -3.34
C CYS A 290 2.35 20.83 -4.46
N MET A 291 1.19 20.22 -4.19
CA MET A 291 0.14 20.03 -5.19
C MET A 291 -0.51 21.35 -5.63
N GLU A 292 -0.59 22.33 -4.73
CA GLU A 292 -1.07 23.69 -5.03
C GLU A 292 -0.07 24.48 -5.89
N TYR A 293 1.23 24.41 -5.56
CA TYR A 293 2.25 25.26 -6.18
C TYR A 293 3.08 24.58 -7.28
N ARG A 294 2.92 23.27 -7.54
CA ARG A 294 3.69 22.55 -8.60
C ARG A 294 3.49 23.10 -10.01
N LYS A 295 2.38 23.82 -10.27
CA LYS A 295 2.12 24.45 -11.57
C LYS A 295 2.86 25.78 -11.74
N SER A 296 3.34 26.38 -10.64
CA SER A 296 4.13 27.61 -10.68
C SER A 296 5.55 27.29 -11.17
N PRO A 297 6.03 27.89 -12.28
CA PRO A 297 7.37 27.61 -12.82
C PRO A 297 8.50 27.79 -11.81
N GLU A 298 8.35 28.77 -10.92
CA GLU A 298 9.29 29.08 -9.84
C GLU A 298 9.49 27.91 -8.86
N PHE A 299 8.40 27.25 -8.47
CA PHE A 299 8.43 26.24 -7.41
C PHE A 299 8.40 24.81 -7.95
N LYS A 300 8.24 24.64 -9.26
CA LYS A 300 8.04 23.34 -9.90
C LYS A 300 9.09 22.31 -9.47
N HIS A 301 10.38 22.62 -9.61
CA HIS A 301 11.46 21.70 -9.29
C HIS A 301 11.49 21.32 -7.79
N THR A 302 11.34 22.30 -6.90
CA THR A 302 11.31 22.07 -5.45
C THR A 302 10.11 21.20 -5.06
N CYS A 303 8.93 21.48 -5.61
CA CYS A 303 7.73 20.68 -5.41
C CYS A 303 7.91 19.24 -5.91
N GLU A 304 8.48 19.04 -7.10
CA GLU A 304 8.76 17.71 -7.64
C GLU A 304 9.72 16.92 -6.75
N ARG A 305 10.79 17.57 -6.25
CA ARG A 305 11.75 16.95 -5.33
C ARG A 305 11.12 16.57 -3.99
N ILE A 306 10.29 17.45 -3.41
CA ILE A 306 9.56 17.15 -2.17
C ILE A 306 8.57 16.01 -2.38
N LEU A 307 7.81 16.00 -3.48
CA LEU A 307 6.86 14.93 -3.79
C LEU A 307 7.57 13.58 -3.99
N ASP A 308 8.74 13.56 -4.63
CA ASP A 308 9.52 12.32 -4.81
C ASP A 308 10.01 11.73 -3.48
N ARG A 309 10.24 12.56 -2.44
CA ARG A 309 10.80 12.12 -1.15
C ARG A 309 9.76 11.91 -0.05
N ALA A 310 8.82 12.83 0.08
CA ALA A 310 7.93 12.96 1.23
C ALA A 310 6.43 13.02 0.86
N SER A 311 6.03 12.58 -0.34
CA SER A 311 4.60 12.62 -0.70
C SER A 311 3.73 11.68 0.14
N LYS A 312 2.46 12.04 0.31
CA LYS A 312 1.44 11.21 0.91
C LYS A 312 0.47 10.77 -0.19
N TYR A 313 0.47 9.47 -0.51
CA TYR A 313 -0.20 8.97 -1.72
C TYR A 313 -1.71 9.21 -1.74
N ASN A 314 -2.42 9.03 -0.62
CA ASN A 314 -3.86 9.32 -0.54
C ASN A 314 -4.19 10.82 -0.58
N VAL A 315 -3.17 11.69 -0.71
CA VAL A 315 -3.32 13.12 -1.00
C VAL A 315 -2.88 13.40 -2.44
N GLN A 316 -1.72 12.87 -2.86
CA GLN A 316 -1.15 13.09 -4.20
C GLN A 316 -2.03 12.52 -5.32
N LEU A 317 -2.68 11.38 -5.07
CA LEU A 317 -3.53 10.67 -6.02
C LEU A 317 -4.99 11.15 -6.02
N LEU A 318 -5.34 12.11 -5.16
CA LEU A 318 -6.69 12.67 -5.15
C LEU A 318 -6.92 13.48 -6.42
N GLU A 319 -8.06 13.21 -7.04
CA GLU A 319 -8.58 13.93 -8.18
C GLU A 319 -10.10 14.11 -8.04
N LEU A 320 -10.66 14.98 -8.89
CA LEU A 320 -12.11 15.19 -8.93
C LEU A 320 -12.73 14.22 -9.94
N ASP A 321 -13.77 13.52 -9.54
CA ASP A 321 -14.60 12.75 -10.46
C ASP A 321 -15.52 13.66 -11.29
N ASN A 322 -16.35 13.04 -12.14
CA ASN A 322 -17.30 13.73 -13.02
C ASN A 322 -18.36 14.55 -12.24
N GLU A 323 -18.54 14.28 -10.95
CA GLU A 323 -19.48 14.98 -10.06
C GLU A 323 -18.78 16.05 -9.20
N GLY A 324 -17.46 16.23 -9.37
CA GLY A 324 -16.66 17.19 -8.62
C GLY A 324 -16.29 16.72 -7.21
N LYS A 325 -16.39 15.42 -6.93
CA LYS A 325 -16.03 14.82 -5.64
C LYS A 325 -14.62 14.25 -5.67
N CYS A 326 -13.92 14.34 -4.53
CA CYS A 326 -12.58 13.81 -4.39
C CYS A 326 -12.57 12.26 -4.42
N THR A 327 -11.84 11.69 -5.37
CA THR A 327 -11.70 10.25 -5.56
C THR A 327 -10.25 9.85 -5.88
N ILE A 328 -9.98 8.55 -5.97
CA ILE A 328 -8.71 8.00 -6.44
C ILE A 328 -9.00 6.95 -7.51
N ARG A 329 -8.48 7.15 -8.72
CA ARG A 329 -8.75 6.26 -9.86
C ARG A 329 -7.58 5.36 -10.26
N GLN A 330 -6.45 5.43 -9.56
CA GLN A 330 -5.24 4.66 -9.90
C GLN A 330 -4.60 4.03 -8.66
N SER A 331 -3.98 2.86 -8.86
CA SER A 331 -3.16 2.21 -7.85
C SER A 331 -1.93 3.06 -7.51
N MET A 332 -1.49 2.98 -6.27
CA MET A 332 -0.22 3.62 -5.84
C MET A 332 1.00 2.76 -6.17
N SER A 333 0.83 1.51 -6.61
CA SER A 333 1.94 0.59 -6.92
C SER A 333 2.96 1.21 -7.88
N PRO A 334 2.60 1.79 -9.03
CA PRO A 334 3.58 2.43 -9.92
C PRO A 334 4.36 3.58 -9.27
N ILE A 335 3.73 4.32 -8.37
CA ILE A 335 4.38 5.43 -7.64
C ILE A 335 5.36 4.87 -6.60
N ILE A 336 5.02 3.78 -5.91
CA ILE A 336 5.92 3.11 -4.96
C ILE A 336 7.14 2.56 -5.69
N PHE A 337 6.96 1.87 -6.82
CA PHE A 337 8.06 1.40 -7.68
C PHE A 337 8.99 2.55 -8.06
N SER A 338 8.44 3.64 -8.58
CA SER A 338 9.22 4.83 -8.96
C SER A 338 9.97 5.45 -7.78
N ASN A 339 9.33 5.54 -6.61
CA ASN A 339 9.94 6.12 -5.42
C ASN A 339 11.08 5.25 -4.88
N VAL A 340 10.89 3.93 -4.80
CA VAL A 340 11.97 3.02 -4.40
C VAL A 340 13.11 3.07 -5.40
N GLY A 341 12.82 3.10 -6.71
CA GLY A 341 13.82 3.22 -7.77
C GLY A 341 14.70 4.48 -7.69
N LYS A 342 14.13 5.62 -7.27
CA LYS A 342 14.88 6.88 -7.11
C LYS A 342 15.73 6.96 -5.84
N ARG A 343 15.62 6.00 -4.93
CA ARG A 343 16.30 6.02 -3.62
C ARG A 343 17.57 5.20 -3.64
N GLY A 344 18.50 5.55 -2.75
CA GLY A 344 19.75 4.82 -2.55
C GLY A 344 19.50 3.47 -1.86
N ILE A 345 19.98 2.41 -2.49
CA ILE A 345 20.07 1.04 -1.97
C ILE A 345 21.41 0.47 -2.44
N THR A 346 22.09 -0.29 -1.60
CA THR A 346 23.42 -0.85 -1.90
C THR A 346 23.34 -2.04 -2.87
N LEU A 347 22.42 -2.98 -2.62
CA LEU A 347 22.17 -4.12 -3.49
C LEU A 347 20.90 -3.88 -4.30
N GLU A 348 21.00 -3.92 -5.62
CA GLU A 348 19.87 -3.59 -6.50
C GLU A 348 18.70 -4.58 -6.35
N SER A 349 18.99 -5.84 -6.03
CA SER A 349 18.00 -6.88 -5.77
C SER A 349 17.11 -6.58 -4.55
N ASP A 350 17.62 -5.87 -3.54
CA ASP A 350 16.85 -5.46 -2.35
C ASP A 350 15.68 -4.52 -2.69
N ARG A 351 15.74 -3.81 -3.82
CA ARG A 351 14.62 -2.98 -4.28
C ARG A 351 13.35 -3.79 -4.46
N LEU A 352 13.48 -5.04 -4.93
CA LEU A 352 12.35 -5.94 -5.13
C LEU A 352 11.72 -6.32 -3.77
N ALA A 353 12.54 -6.60 -2.76
CA ALA A 353 12.07 -6.89 -1.40
C ALA A 353 11.38 -5.66 -0.79
N VAL A 354 11.99 -4.47 -0.89
CA VAL A 354 11.42 -3.21 -0.38
C VAL A 354 10.07 -2.90 -1.03
N ILE A 355 9.96 -3.09 -2.35
CA ILE A 355 8.69 -2.91 -3.09
C ILE A 355 7.65 -3.92 -2.61
N ALA A 356 8.02 -5.20 -2.51
CA ALA A 356 7.11 -6.26 -2.07
C ALA A 356 6.56 -5.99 -0.66
N ASN A 357 7.44 -5.61 0.27
CA ASN A 357 7.10 -5.23 1.65
C ASN A 357 6.09 -4.07 1.69
N CYS A 358 6.33 -3.00 0.92
CA CYS A 358 5.42 -1.84 0.88
C CYS A 358 4.04 -2.19 0.28
N LEU A 359 4.00 -3.09 -0.69
CA LEU A 359 2.78 -3.41 -1.43
C LEU A 359 2.02 -4.62 -0.88
N GLY A 360 2.57 -5.28 0.14
CA GLY A 360 2.03 -6.52 0.68
C GLY A 360 1.97 -7.60 -0.40
N TYR A 361 3.04 -7.72 -1.18
CA TYR A 361 3.15 -8.74 -2.21
C TYR A 361 3.55 -10.07 -1.61
N PHE A 362 2.81 -11.09 -2.02
CA PHE A 362 3.06 -12.48 -1.65
C PHE A 362 4.20 -13.07 -2.47
N VAL A 363 4.09 -12.93 -3.79
CA VAL A 363 5.06 -13.51 -4.70
C VAL A 363 6.31 -12.67 -4.63
N ARG A 364 7.40 -13.30 -4.24
CA ARG A 364 8.73 -12.70 -4.12
C ARG A 364 9.71 -13.43 -5.03
N PHE A 365 10.91 -12.89 -5.15
CA PHE A 365 12.00 -13.54 -5.87
C PHE A 365 13.13 -13.87 -4.93
N ASP A 366 13.83 -14.97 -5.22
CA ASP A 366 15.12 -15.25 -4.63
C ASP A 366 16.14 -14.21 -5.13
N THR A 367 16.43 -13.21 -4.29
CA THR A 367 17.32 -12.09 -4.62
C THR A 367 18.73 -12.54 -4.98
N HIS A 368 19.24 -13.62 -4.38
CA HIS A 368 20.57 -14.14 -4.70
C HIS A 368 20.61 -14.85 -6.05
N GLU A 369 19.60 -15.66 -6.36
CA GLU A 369 19.52 -16.38 -7.63
C GLU A 369 19.37 -15.44 -8.83
N ILE A 370 18.46 -14.47 -8.73
CA ILE A 370 18.24 -13.50 -9.81
C ILE A 370 19.46 -12.58 -9.99
N GLU A 371 20.18 -12.29 -8.92
CA GLU A 371 21.43 -11.54 -8.94
C GLU A 371 22.53 -12.31 -9.65
N ARG A 372 22.71 -13.58 -9.27
CA ARG A 372 23.70 -14.51 -9.84
C ARG A 372 23.49 -14.74 -11.33
N LYS A 373 22.23 -14.88 -11.76
CA LYS A 373 21.85 -15.04 -13.17
C LYS A 373 21.93 -13.73 -13.97
N GLY A 374 22.08 -12.58 -13.31
CA GLY A 374 22.28 -11.30 -13.96
C GLY A 374 21.03 -10.76 -14.67
N TYR A 375 19.82 -11.04 -14.17
CA TYR A 375 18.60 -10.51 -14.78
C TYR A 375 18.57 -8.97 -14.77
N SER A 376 17.79 -8.43 -15.70
CA SER A 376 17.35 -7.03 -15.72
C SER A 376 16.49 -6.73 -14.49
N LEU A 377 16.87 -5.69 -13.73
CA LEU A 377 16.05 -5.21 -12.61
C LEU A 377 14.68 -4.70 -13.11
N SER A 378 14.65 -4.03 -14.25
CA SER A 378 13.41 -3.53 -14.86
C SER A 378 12.41 -4.65 -15.20
N ILE A 379 12.89 -5.74 -15.80
CA ILE A 379 12.03 -6.89 -16.14
C ILE A 379 11.64 -7.66 -14.87
N ALA A 380 12.52 -7.76 -13.87
CA ALA A 380 12.19 -8.33 -12.56
C ALA A 380 11.11 -7.50 -11.84
N MET A 381 11.16 -6.17 -11.91
CA MET A 381 10.11 -5.29 -11.39
C MET A 381 8.77 -5.52 -12.11
N LEU A 382 8.78 -5.67 -13.43
CA LEU A 382 7.57 -5.98 -14.21
C LEU A 382 6.99 -7.34 -13.82
N ALA A 383 7.83 -8.37 -13.68
CA ALA A 383 7.41 -9.69 -13.24
C ALA A 383 6.82 -9.65 -11.82
N LEU A 384 7.46 -8.92 -10.89
CA LEU A 384 6.97 -8.75 -9.51
C LEU A 384 5.57 -8.12 -9.49
N PHE A 385 5.36 -7.07 -10.30
CA PHE A 385 4.09 -6.37 -10.45
C PHE A 385 2.99 -7.30 -10.96
N LEU A 386 3.29 -8.05 -12.02
CA LEU A 386 2.34 -8.93 -12.70
C LEU A 386 1.97 -10.17 -11.89
N LEU A 387 2.96 -10.88 -11.34
CA LEU A 387 2.73 -12.11 -10.57
C LEU A 387 1.93 -11.86 -9.29
N ASN A 388 1.96 -10.64 -8.76
CA ASN A 388 1.12 -10.23 -7.64
C ASN A 388 -0.26 -9.68 -8.05
N GLY A 389 -0.64 -9.82 -9.32
CA GLY A 389 -1.99 -9.54 -9.81
C GLY A 389 -2.32 -8.07 -10.04
N GLU A 390 -1.33 -7.19 -10.08
CA GLU A 390 -1.60 -5.81 -10.53
C GLU A 390 -2.01 -5.79 -12.00
N ILE A 391 -2.88 -4.83 -12.34
CA ILE A 391 -3.60 -4.83 -13.61
C ILE A 391 -2.90 -3.94 -14.64
N LEU A 392 -2.37 -4.55 -15.70
CA LEU A 392 -1.87 -3.84 -16.89
C LEU A 392 -2.94 -3.78 -17.98
N MET A 393 -3.12 -2.59 -18.55
CA MET A 393 -3.97 -2.35 -19.70
C MET A 393 -3.36 -2.97 -20.96
N ASN A 394 -4.15 -3.77 -21.65
CA ASN A 394 -3.74 -4.50 -22.86
C ASN A 394 -4.49 -4.07 -24.13
N GLY A 395 -5.25 -2.97 -24.09
CA GLY A 395 -5.93 -2.40 -25.26
C GLY A 395 -4.99 -1.74 -26.28
N PRO A 396 -5.42 -1.61 -27.55
CA PRO A 396 -4.59 -1.12 -28.66
C PRO A 396 -4.13 0.33 -28.51
N ASP A 397 -4.92 1.16 -27.83
CA ASP A 397 -4.60 2.58 -27.59
C ASP A 397 -3.39 2.79 -26.67
N ASN A 398 -2.95 1.75 -25.97
CA ASN A 398 -1.86 1.80 -24.99
C ASN A 398 -0.47 1.48 -25.59
N SER A 399 -0.33 1.41 -26.92
CA SER A 399 0.88 0.90 -27.59
C SER A 399 1.87 1.97 -28.06
N ARG A 400 1.42 3.21 -28.33
CA ARG A 400 2.26 4.21 -29.02
C ARG A 400 3.30 4.86 -28.10
N GLY A 401 4.57 4.53 -28.33
CA GLY A 401 5.73 5.20 -27.72
C GLY A 401 6.22 4.60 -26.40
N VAL A 402 5.54 3.57 -25.90
CA VAL A 402 5.76 3.00 -24.56
C VAL A 402 7.12 2.29 -24.40
N LEU A 403 7.68 1.73 -25.48
CA LEU A 403 9.03 1.15 -25.48
C LEU A 403 10.15 2.20 -25.31
N ARG A 404 9.87 3.49 -25.53
CA ARG A 404 10.82 4.60 -25.29
C ARG A 404 10.86 5.04 -23.84
N SER A 405 9.96 4.51 -23.01
CA SER A 405 9.90 4.78 -21.58
C SER A 405 10.83 3.83 -20.82
N ASN A 406 11.32 4.28 -19.67
CA ASN A 406 11.87 3.38 -18.65
C ASN A 406 10.74 2.59 -17.96
N ILE A 407 11.11 1.64 -17.10
CA ILE A 407 10.14 0.78 -16.39
C ILE A 407 9.13 1.56 -15.55
N PHE A 408 9.53 2.65 -14.89
CA PHE A 408 8.63 3.40 -14.02
C PHE A 408 7.58 4.17 -14.82
N ASP A 409 7.99 4.79 -15.91
CA ASP A 409 7.09 5.50 -16.81
C ASP A 409 6.17 4.51 -17.56
N TYR A 410 6.68 3.33 -17.91
CA TYR A 410 5.89 2.21 -18.45
C TYR A 410 4.79 1.77 -17.48
N LEU A 411 5.15 1.40 -16.24
CA LEU A 411 4.18 0.96 -15.24
C LEU A 411 3.16 2.06 -14.97
N ARG A 412 3.61 3.31 -14.89
CA ARG A 412 2.73 4.46 -14.71
C ARG A 412 1.73 4.61 -15.85
N SER A 413 2.14 4.45 -17.11
CA SER A 413 1.24 4.62 -18.26
C SER A 413 0.31 3.42 -18.47
N GLN A 414 0.82 2.21 -18.28
CA GLN A 414 0.09 0.97 -18.59
C GLN A 414 -0.79 0.45 -17.45
N SER A 415 -0.60 0.90 -16.22
CA SER A 415 -1.47 0.47 -15.11
C SER A 415 -2.91 0.99 -15.27
N LEU A 416 -3.87 0.21 -14.78
CA LEU A 416 -5.28 0.63 -14.74
C LEU A 416 -5.45 1.97 -13.99
N ARG A 417 -6.12 2.93 -14.65
CA ARG A 417 -6.34 4.31 -14.18
C ARG A 417 -7.82 4.71 -14.10
N THR A 418 -8.71 3.74 -14.23
CA THR A 418 -10.15 3.97 -14.28
C THR A 418 -10.87 3.44 -13.03
N PHE A 419 -10.18 3.19 -11.92
CA PHE A 419 -10.83 2.69 -10.71
C PHE A 419 -11.97 3.63 -10.29
N GLN A 420 -13.07 3.04 -9.84
CA GLN A 420 -14.22 3.76 -9.28
C GLN A 420 -14.31 3.39 -7.81
N THR A 421 -13.49 4.01 -6.97
CA THR A 421 -13.52 3.69 -5.53
C THR A 421 -14.83 4.15 -4.92
N PRO A 422 -15.52 3.30 -4.13
CA PRO A 422 -16.64 3.72 -3.30
C PRO A 422 -16.25 4.87 -2.37
N ASP A 423 -17.25 5.56 -1.82
CA ASP A 423 -17.00 6.69 -0.93
C ASP A 423 -16.59 6.25 0.50
N ILE A 424 -15.34 5.83 0.62
CA ILE A 424 -14.73 5.40 1.88
C ILE A 424 -13.50 6.24 2.18
N ASP A 425 -13.09 6.30 3.45
CA ASP A 425 -11.85 6.99 3.84
C ASP A 425 -10.59 6.27 3.33
N GLN A 426 -10.64 4.93 3.27
CA GLN A 426 -9.50 4.06 2.95
C GLN A 426 -9.45 3.65 1.47
N LYS A 427 -9.64 4.60 0.54
CA LYS A 427 -9.70 4.34 -0.92
C LYS A 427 -8.51 3.55 -1.46
N LEU A 428 -7.28 3.86 -1.01
CA LEU A 428 -6.08 3.11 -1.43
C LEU A 428 -6.02 1.68 -0.86
N THR A 429 -6.51 1.46 0.36
CA THR A 429 -6.59 0.12 0.95
C THR A 429 -7.56 -0.75 0.18
N PHE A 430 -8.68 -0.18 -0.28
CA PHE A 430 -9.59 -0.86 -1.19
C PHE A 430 -8.90 -1.22 -2.52
N ILE A 431 -8.22 -0.26 -3.18
CA ILE A 431 -7.50 -0.54 -4.44
C ILE A 431 -6.40 -1.59 -4.26
N LYS A 432 -5.72 -1.67 -3.10
CA LYS A 432 -4.72 -2.73 -2.84
C LYS A 432 -5.29 -4.14 -2.98
N ARG A 433 -6.58 -4.33 -2.70
CA ARG A 433 -7.29 -5.61 -2.84
C ARG A 433 -7.80 -5.84 -4.26
N CYS A 434 -7.73 -4.81 -5.12
CA CYS A 434 -8.20 -4.87 -6.50
C CYS A 434 -7.15 -5.48 -7.45
N ARG A 435 -6.85 -6.78 -7.27
CA ARG A 435 -5.78 -7.51 -7.98
C ARG A 435 -6.31 -8.85 -8.49
N PHE A 436 -5.75 -9.34 -9.60
CA PHE A 436 -6.00 -10.71 -10.05
C PHE A 436 -5.51 -11.73 -9.03
N ALA A 437 -6.28 -12.81 -8.86
CA ALA A 437 -5.87 -13.98 -8.10
C ALA A 437 -5.20 -15.02 -9.02
N ASP A 438 -4.40 -15.91 -8.43
CA ASP A 438 -3.82 -17.09 -9.08
C ASP A 438 -3.18 -16.82 -10.44
N VAL A 439 -2.37 -15.76 -10.50
CA VAL A 439 -1.75 -15.33 -11.75
C VAL A 439 -0.67 -16.30 -12.20
N LYS A 440 -0.74 -16.67 -13.48
CA LYS A 440 0.32 -17.38 -14.20
C LYS A 440 0.64 -16.65 -15.50
N LEU A 441 1.92 -16.46 -15.79
CA LEU A 441 2.39 -15.91 -17.04
C LEU A 441 2.53 -17.04 -18.08
N SER A 442 2.15 -16.74 -19.32
CA SER A 442 2.27 -17.61 -20.48
C SER A 442 2.78 -16.84 -21.70
N GLU A 443 3.14 -17.55 -22.77
CA GLU A 443 3.54 -16.91 -24.04
C GLU A 443 2.43 -16.01 -24.62
N GLU A 444 1.15 -16.34 -24.37
CA GLU A 444 0.02 -15.57 -24.88
C GLU A 444 -0.30 -14.32 -24.05
N GLY A 445 0.00 -14.34 -22.74
CA GLY A 445 -0.38 -13.29 -21.82
C GLY A 445 -0.46 -13.73 -20.37
N ILE A 446 -1.21 -12.95 -19.59
CA ILE A 446 -1.46 -13.18 -18.17
C ILE A 446 -2.69 -14.08 -18.03
N LEU A 447 -2.51 -15.27 -17.47
CA LEU A 447 -3.57 -16.23 -17.17
C LEU A 447 -4.10 -16.02 -15.75
N THR A 448 -5.42 -16.09 -15.61
CA THR A 448 -6.17 -16.08 -14.35
C THR A 448 -7.55 -16.68 -14.59
N SER A 449 -8.36 -16.84 -13.55
CA SER A 449 -9.69 -17.44 -13.62
C SER A 449 -10.71 -16.62 -12.85
N GLY A 450 -11.96 -16.65 -13.31
CA GLY A 450 -13.04 -15.90 -12.67
C GLY A 450 -14.36 -16.10 -13.39
N HIS A 451 -15.29 -15.16 -13.21
CA HIS A 451 -16.62 -15.19 -13.79
C HIS A 451 -16.73 -14.22 -14.97
N LEU A 452 -17.18 -14.72 -16.11
CA LEU A 452 -17.45 -13.90 -17.30
C LEU A 452 -18.95 -13.64 -17.43
N TRP A 453 -19.31 -12.38 -17.58
CA TRP A 453 -20.68 -11.89 -17.62
C TRP A 453 -20.97 -11.26 -18.97
N ARG A 454 -22.14 -11.55 -19.53
CA ARG A 454 -22.71 -10.78 -20.65
C ARG A 454 -23.74 -9.81 -20.10
N LEU A 455 -23.57 -8.52 -20.39
CA LEU A 455 -24.50 -7.49 -19.94
C LEU A 455 -25.73 -7.42 -20.86
N GLY A 456 -26.90 -7.56 -20.27
CA GLY A 456 -28.19 -7.53 -20.95
C GLY A 456 -28.96 -6.23 -20.66
N LYS A 457 -30.16 -6.39 -20.08
CA LYS A 457 -31.14 -5.31 -19.86
C LYS A 457 -30.56 -4.15 -19.05
N ILE A 458 -30.78 -2.93 -19.55
CA ILE A 458 -30.60 -1.68 -18.80
C ILE A 458 -31.83 -1.50 -17.91
N VAL A 459 -31.63 -1.24 -16.62
CA VAL A 459 -32.74 -1.07 -15.68
C VAL A 459 -33.22 0.37 -15.74
N GLU A 460 -34.41 0.55 -16.31
CA GLU A 460 -35.14 1.82 -16.33
C GLU A 460 -36.14 1.87 -15.16
N ASP A 461 -36.40 3.06 -14.63
CA ASP A 461 -37.47 3.30 -13.66
C ASP A 461 -37.49 2.41 -12.41
N ALA A 462 -36.32 1.99 -11.91
CA ALA A 462 -36.18 1.16 -10.71
C ALA A 462 -36.84 1.76 -9.42
N ARG A 463 -37.24 3.04 -9.47
CA ARG A 463 -37.93 3.77 -8.39
C ARG A 463 -39.46 3.71 -8.46
N SER A 464 -40.03 3.28 -9.59
CA SER A 464 -41.47 3.29 -9.86
C SER A 464 -42.26 2.37 -8.93
N THR A 465 -41.60 1.35 -8.38
CA THR A 465 -42.23 0.35 -7.50
C THR A 465 -42.45 0.91 -6.10
N ARG A 466 -43.60 0.60 -5.47
CA ARG A 466 -43.91 1.06 -4.11
C ARG A 466 -42.83 0.62 -3.12
N PRO A 467 -42.35 1.53 -2.24
CA PRO A 467 -41.32 1.19 -1.28
C PRO A 467 -41.80 0.11 -0.30
N PRO A 468 -40.90 -0.76 0.19
CA PRO A 468 -41.22 -1.63 1.33
C PRO A 468 -41.61 -0.81 2.57
N PRO A 469 -42.38 -1.41 3.51
CA PRO A 469 -42.69 -0.79 4.80
C PRO A 469 -41.41 -0.37 5.51
N ARG A 470 -41.46 0.75 6.25
CA ARG A 470 -40.33 1.23 7.03
C ARG A 470 -39.81 0.14 7.97
N GLY A 471 -38.53 -0.20 7.82
CA GLY A 471 -37.81 -1.17 8.63
C GLY A 471 -36.67 -0.52 9.42
N ASP A 472 -35.92 -1.37 10.12
CA ASP A 472 -34.81 -0.98 11.00
C ASP A 472 -33.48 -0.82 10.23
N ASP A 473 -32.53 -0.16 10.89
CA ASP A 473 -31.14 -0.04 10.44
C ASP A 473 -30.34 -1.27 10.91
N TYR A 474 -29.52 -1.85 10.01
CA TYR A 474 -28.59 -2.95 10.31
C TYR A 474 -27.17 -2.54 9.88
N GLN A 475 -26.40 -3.40 9.19
CA GLN A 475 -25.16 -2.94 8.54
C GLN A 475 -25.48 -2.03 7.36
N LEU A 476 -26.50 -2.38 6.57
CA LEU A 476 -27.13 -1.43 5.65
C LEU A 476 -28.16 -0.58 6.41
N ASN A 477 -28.17 0.72 6.13
CA ASN A 477 -29.21 1.58 6.66
C ASN A 477 -30.56 1.32 5.98
N TRP A 478 -31.64 1.74 6.64
CA TRP A 478 -33.01 1.59 6.18
C TRP A 478 -33.20 2.09 4.74
N TYR A 479 -32.60 3.23 4.38
CA TYR A 479 -32.76 3.79 3.04
C TYR A 479 -32.14 2.90 1.96
N GLN A 480 -30.95 2.34 2.21
CA GLN A 480 -30.29 1.39 1.32
C GLN A 480 -31.14 0.13 1.16
N ARG A 481 -31.57 -0.47 2.29
CA ARG A 481 -32.44 -1.67 2.29
C ARG A 481 -33.74 -1.42 1.53
N MET A 482 -34.38 -0.28 1.76
CA MET A 482 -35.61 0.12 1.07
C MET A 482 -35.41 0.20 -0.44
N ARG A 483 -34.32 0.85 -0.90
CA ARG A 483 -34.03 1.01 -2.33
C ARG A 483 -33.69 -0.31 -3.00
N LEU A 484 -32.89 -1.16 -2.36
CA LEU A 484 -32.57 -2.49 -2.88
C LEU A 484 -33.82 -3.38 -2.94
N GLY A 485 -34.71 -3.33 -1.95
CA GLY A 485 -35.99 -4.03 -1.98
C GLY A 485 -36.93 -3.51 -3.08
N GLN A 486 -36.90 -2.21 -3.42
CA GLN A 486 -37.61 -1.70 -4.60
C GLN A 486 -37.04 -2.27 -5.89
N LEU A 487 -35.71 -2.37 -6.00
CA LEU A 487 -35.05 -2.99 -7.15
C LEU A 487 -35.43 -4.47 -7.27
N ALA A 488 -35.38 -5.24 -6.19
CA ALA A 488 -35.79 -6.65 -6.17
C ALA A 488 -37.24 -6.82 -6.66
N ARG A 489 -38.18 -6.04 -6.12
CA ARG A 489 -39.59 -6.08 -6.55
C ARG A 489 -39.81 -5.63 -7.98
N HIS A 490 -39.05 -4.67 -8.47
CA HIS A 490 -39.11 -4.25 -9.87
C HIS A 490 -38.62 -5.35 -10.79
N LEU A 491 -37.54 -6.04 -10.43
CA LEU A 491 -36.98 -7.14 -11.23
C LEU A 491 -37.85 -8.40 -11.17
N GLY A 492 -38.43 -8.71 -10.01
CA GLY A 492 -39.34 -9.84 -9.80
C GLY A 492 -40.80 -9.53 -10.14
N SER A 493 -41.12 -8.31 -10.61
CA SER A 493 -42.44 -8.07 -11.19
C SER A 493 -42.49 -8.86 -12.50
N GLY A 494 -43.53 -9.67 -12.68
CA GLY A 494 -43.69 -10.49 -13.90
C GLY A 494 -43.67 -9.68 -15.21
N GLU A 495 -43.74 -8.35 -15.13
CA GLU A 495 -43.57 -7.38 -16.22
C GLU A 495 -42.14 -7.36 -16.78
N CYS A 496 -41.12 -7.61 -15.96
CA CYS A 496 -39.74 -7.74 -16.42
C CYS A 496 -39.50 -9.09 -17.09
N GLY A 497 -40.24 -10.14 -16.72
CA GLY A 497 -40.09 -11.51 -17.20
C GLY A 497 -39.31 -12.41 -16.25
N SER A 498 -39.60 -13.71 -16.25
CA SER A 498 -39.13 -14.67 -15.24
C SER A 498 -37.62 -14.91 -15.22
N CYS A 499 -36.87 -14.46 -16.23
CA CYS A 499 -35.41 -14.59 -16.25
C CYS A 499 -34.70 -13.68 -15.22
N TYR A 500 -35.43 -12.75 -14.60
CA TYR A 500 -34.93 -11.84 -13.55
C TYR A 500 -35.33 -12.27 -12.13
N ASP A 501 -36.17 -13.30 -11.97
CA ASP A 501 -36.67 -13.74 -10.66
C ASP A 501 -35.54 -14.18 -9.73
N TYR A 502 -34.50 -14.80 -10.30
CA TYR A 502 -33.32 -15.22 -9.53
C TYR A 502 -32.57 -14.03 -8.93
N ILE A 503 -32.28 -12.98 -9.71
CA ILE A 503 -31.56 -11.81 -9.19
C ILE A 503 -32.40 -11.04 -8.18
N ALA A 504 -33.72 -10.97 -8.38
CA ALA A 504 -34.64 -10.41 -7.39
C ALA A 504 -34.55 -11.19 -6.07
N SER A 505 -34.66 -12.51 -6.13
CA SER A 505 -34.56 -13.40 -4.96
C SER A 505 -33.19 -13.31 -4.29
N ALA A 506 -32.10 -13.19 -5.06
CA ALA A 506 -30.75 -13.06 -4.52
C ALA A 506 -30.53 -11.72 -3.80
N ILE A 507 -31.15 -10.63 -4.27
CA ILE A 507 -31.14 -9.34 -3.58
C ILE A 507 -31.93 -9.45 -2.27
N ASP A 508 -33.12 -10.06 -2.28
CA ASP A 508 -33.92 -10.28 -1.06
C ASP A 508 -33.17 -11.16 -0.05
N GLU A 509 -32.56 -12.26 -0.49
CA GLU A 509 -31.75 -13.14 0.37
C GLU A 509 -30.56 -12.38 0.98
N TYR A 510 -29.90 -11.51 0.22
CA TYR A 510 -28.83 -10.67 0.74
C TYR A 510 -29.33 -9.69 1.81
N LEU A 511 -30.51 -9.10 1.65
CA LEU A 511 -31.11 -8.23 2.66
C LEU A 511 -31.49 -9.01 3.94
N ASP A 512 -31.96 -10.25 3.80
CA ASP A 512 -32.25 -11.15 4.93
C ASP A 512 -30.96 -11.57 5.67
N GLN A 513 -29.89 -11.88 4.92
CA GLN A 513 -28.58 -12.21 5.48
C GLN A 513 -27.97 -11.02 6.24
N ASP A 514 -28.12 -9.81 5.71
CA ASP A 514 -27.68 -8.57 6.36
C ASP A 514 -28.38 -8.33 7.71
N GLU A 515 -29.68 -8.64 7.80
CA GLU A 515 -30.46 -8.54 9.04
C GLU A 515 -30.01 -9.57 10.09
N ARG A 516 -29.72 -10.80 9.65
CA ARG A 516 -29.29 -11.90 10.54
C ARG A 516 -27.80 -11.85 10.90
N TRP A 517 -27.05 -10.90 10.36
CA TRP A 517 -25.61 -10.86 10.53
C TRP A 517 -25.25 -10.49 11.99
N GLU A 518 -24.90 -11.51 12.78
CA GLU A 518 -24.32 -11.30 14.10
C GLU A 518 -22.93 -10.66 13.95
N ASN A 519 -22.64 -9.68 14.80
CA ASN A 519 -21.51 -8.74 14.76
C ASN A 519 -20.11 -9.37 14.99
N LYS A 520 -19.81 -10.50 14.34
CA LYS A 520 -18.53 -11.21 14.35
C LYS A 520 -17.85 -10.94 13.02
N ASP A 521 -16.69 -10.30 13.09
CA ASP A 521 -15.71 -10.04 12.03
C ASP A 521 -16.27 -10.03 10.59
N ILE A 522 -16.69 -8.84 10.12
CA ILE A 522 -17.17 -8.63 8.74
C ILE A 522 -16.05 -9.02 7.77
N THR A 523 -16.29 -10.05 6.95
CA THR A 523 -15.37 -10.44 5.87
C THR A 523 -15.27 -9.32 4.84
N PHE A 524 -14.13 -9.18 4.16
CA PHE A 524 -14.03 -8.15 3.12
C PHE A 524 -15.01 -8.41 1.98
N SER A 525 -15.34 -9.66 1.67
CA SER A 525 -16.40 -10.01 0.72
C SER A 525 -17.75 -9.39 1.09
N LYS A 526 -18.16 -9.49 2.37
CA LYS A 526 -19.38 -8.82 2.88
C LYS A 526 -19.23 -7.31 2.80
N PHE A 527 -18.12 -6.76 3.28
CA PHE A 527 -17.84 -5.33 3.21
C PHE A 527 -17.88 -4.80 1.76
N TYR A 528 -17.31 -5.52 0.80
CA TYR A 528 -17.33 -5.19 -0.62
C TYR A 528 -18.76 -5.19 -1.16
N LYS A 529 -19.56 -6.23 -0.84
CA LYS A 529 -20.98 -6.27 -1.22
C LYS A 529 -21.77 -5.10 -0.66
N ASP A 530 -21.53 -4.71 0.59
CA ASP A 530 -22.17 -3.56 1.23
C ASP A 530 -21.83 -2.24 0.52
N LEU A 531 -20.55 -2.05 0.18
CA LEU A 531 -20.10 -0.91 -0.61
C LEU A 531 -20.73 -0.89 -2.01
N MET A 532 -20.78 -2.04 -2.70
CA MET A 532 -21.41 -2.12 -4.01
C MET A 532 -22.92 -1.86 -3.92
N ALA A 533 -23.58 -2.36 -2.88
CA ALA A 533 -24.99 -2.11 -2.63
C ALA A 533 -25.26 -0.60 -2.42
N GLU A 534 -24.40 0.11 -1.70
CA GLU A 534 -24.46 1.56 -1.59
C GLU A 534 -24.29 2.26 -2.95
N GLU A 535 -23.31 1.84 -3.75
CA GLU A 535 -23.08 2.40 -5.09
C GLU A 535 -24.26 2.11 -6.05
N ILE A 536 -24.92 0.96 -5.93
CA ILE A 536 -26.16 0.63 -6.66
C ILE A 536 -27.26 1.62 -6.28
N VAL A 537 -27.45 1.88 -4.99
CA VAL A 537 -28.48 2.83 -4.50
C VAL A 537 -28.20 4.24 -5.00
N LYS A 538 -26.94 4.69 -5.00
CA LYS A 538 -26.54 5.98 -5.59
C LYS A 538 -26.88 6.03 -7.08
N ALA A 539 -26.59 4.96 -7.82
CA ALA A 539 -26.91 4.87 -9.24
C ALA A 539 -28.43 4.84 -9.51
N MET A 540 -29.25 4.25 -8.62
CA MET A 540 -30.71 4.33 -8.69
C MET A 540 -31.25 5.74 -8.43
N ASP A 541 -30.58 6.50 -7.58
CA ASP A 541 -31.01 7.85 -7.20
C ASP A 541 -30.62 8.93 -8.23
N ASP A 542 -29.67 8.64 -9.11
CA ASP A 542 -29.31 9.48 -10.23
C ASP A 542 -30.43 9.52 -11.28
N ARG A 543 -31.15 10.66 -11.34
CA ARG A 543 -32.29 10.85 -12.25
C ARG A 543 -31.89 11.26 -13.67
N ARG A 544 -30.60 11.44 -13.96
CA ARG A 544 -30.14 11.98 -15.26
C ARG A 544 -30.03 10.92 -16.35
N SER A 545 -29.75 9.68 -15.97
CA SER A 545 -29.62 8.55 -16.91
C SER A 545 -29.73 7.20 -16.20
N PRO A 546 -30.27 6.15 -16.87
CA PRO A 546 -30.28 4.81 -16.32
C PRO A 546 -28.84 4.26 -16.26
N ARG A 547 -28.34 4.04 -15.05
CA ARG A 547 -26.95 3.64 -14.78
C ARG A 547 -26.77 2.17 -14.47
N LEU A 548 -27.84 1.44 -14.21
CA LEU A 548 -27.80 0.02 -13.88
C LEU A 548 -27.96 -0.86 -15.11
N ARG A 549 -27.13 -1.89 -15.24
CA ARG A 549 -27.27 -2.92 -16.28
C ARG A 549 -27.11 -4.31 -15.68
N LEU A 550 -27.96 -5.24 -16.09
CA LEU A 550 -28.01 -6.58 -15.54
C LEU A 550 -27.02 -7.50 -16.24
N GLY A 551 -26.32 -8.32 -15.45
CA GLY A 551 -25.32 -9.27 -15.92
C GLY A 551 -25.82 -10.69 -15.88
N LEU A 552 -25.60 -11.40 -16.98
CA LEU A 552 -25.83 -12.82 -17.13
C LEU A 552 -24.50 -13.58 -17.11
N LEU A 553 -24.40 -14.60 -16.26
CA LEU A 553 -23.20 -15.45 -16.20
C LEU A 553 -23.09 -16.34 -17.44
N ILE A 554 -21.90 -16.40 -18.04
CA ILE A 554 -21.63 -17.24 -19.22
C ILE A 554 -21.16 -18.62 -18.74
N SER A 555 -21.88 -19.68 -19.14
CA SER A 555 -21.46 -21.07 -18.90
C SER A 555 -20.62 -21.59 -20.07
N GLN A 556 -19.61 -22.43 -19.78
CA GLN A 556 -18.85 -23.16 -20.80
C GLN A 556 -19.64 -24.35 -21.39
N GLU A 557 -20.63 -24.86 -20.64
CA GLU A 557 -21.49 -25.96 -21.08
C GLU A 557 -22.91 -25.41 -21.33
N GLU A 558 -23.37 -25.50 -22.59
CA GLU A 558 -24.77 -25.24 -22.97
C GLU A 558 -25.67 -26.36 -22.37
N TYR A 559 -25.88 -26.36 -21.05
CA TYR A 559 -27.09 -26.98 -20.52
C TYR A 559 -28.27 -26.11 -20.95
N ARG A 560 -29.34 -26.75 -21.43
CA ARG A 560 -30.58 -26.16 -21.97
C ARG A 560 -31.41 -25.39 -20.91
N GLY A 561 -30.78 -24.54 -20.12
CA GLY A 561 -31.43 -23.56 -19.26
C GLY A 561 -31.00 -22.17 -19.70
N THR A 562 -31.93 -21.22 -19.74
CA THR A 562 -31.57 -19.80 -19.65
C THR A 562 -30.81 -19.61 -18.34
N ASN A 563 -29.50 -19.36 -18.41
CA ASN A 563 -28.76 -18.92 -17.23
C ASN A 563 -29.54 -17.73 -16.62
N PRO A 564 -29.74 -17.66 -15.30
CA PRO A 564 -30.40 -16.52 -14.70
C PRO A 564 -29.49 -15.30 -14.66
N TYR A 565 -30.07 -14.12 -14.80
CA TYR A 565 -29.38 -12.89 -14.42
C TYR A 565 -29.03 -12.96 -12.93
N SER A 566 -27.84 -12.50 -12.57
CA SER A 566 -27.31 -12.66 -11.21
C SER A 566 -26.30 -11.56 -10.82
N GLY A 567 -26.07 -10.57 -11.68
CA GLY A 567 -25.28 -9.39 -11.36
C GLY A 567 -25.98 -8.09 -11.77
N VAL A 568 -25.68 -7.01 -11.04
CA VAL A 568 -26.08 -5.63 -11.36
C VAL A 568 -24.81 -4.78 -11.43
N PHE A 569 -24.55 -4.17 -12.58
CA PHE A 569 -23.35 -3.38 -12.84
C PHE A 569 -23.69 -1.90 -13.05
N ILE A 570 -22.76 -1.03 -12.68
CA ILE A 570 -22.96 0.42 -12.58
C ILE A 570 -22.13 1.15 -13.64
N ARG A 571 -22.79 2.04 -14.39
CA ARG A 571 -22.10 3.03 -15.24
C ARG A 571 -21.73 4.27 -14.43
N GLU A 572 -20.59 4.88 -14.79
CA GLU A 572 -20.17 6.16 -14.22
C GLU A 572 -21.23 7.26 -14.43
N PRO A 573 -21.35 8.21 -13.47
CA PRO A 573 -22.21 9.36 -13.65
C PRO A 573 -21.86 10.11 -14.95
N GLY A 574 -22.90 10.54 -15.68
CA GLY A 574 -22.75 11.27 -16.94
C GLY A 574 -22.47 10.40 -18.17
N HIS A 575 -22.29 9.09 -18.02
CA HIS A 575 -22.11 8.16 -19.13
C HIS A 575 -23.34 7.26 -19.30
N ARG A 576 -23.75 7.03 -20.55
CA ARG A 576 -24.83 6.10 -20.87
C ARG A 576 -24.28 4.71 -21.17
N TRP A 577 -25.13 3.72 -20.98
CA TRP A 577 -24.92 2.39 -21.54
C TRP A 577 -25.14 2.44 -23.05
N GLU A 578 -24.25 1.79 -23.79
CA GLU A 578 -24.45 1.48 -25.20
C GLU A 578 -25.25 0.19 -25.30
N GLU A 579 -26.11 0.08 -26.32
CA GLU A 579 -26.89 -1.14 -26.58
C GLU A 579 -26.02 -2.31 -27.07
N ASP A 580 -24.76 -2.02 -27.39
CA ASP A 580 -23.79 -3.00 -27.85
C ASP A 580 -23.54 -4.12 -26.83
N GLU A 581 -23.14 -5.27 -27.36
CA GLU A 581 -22.78 -6.43 -26.55
C GLU A 581 -21.57 -6.09 -25.69
N THR A 582 -21.78 -6.07 -24.38
CA THR A 582 -20.77 -5.68 -23.40
C THR A 582 -20.51 -6.84 -22.45
N TYR A 583 -19.25 -7.08 -22.14
CA TYR A 583 -18.83 -8.15 -21.24
C TYR A 583 -18.16 -7.56 -19.99
N VAL A 584 -18.34 -8.26 -18.86
CA VAL A 584 -17.63 -7.95 -17.62
C VAL A 584 -16.92 -9.22 -17.15
N PHE A 585 -15.70 -9.08 -16.69
CA PHE A 585 -14.96 -10.13 -16.00
C PHE A 585 -14.86 -9.76 -14.53
N THR A 586 -15.29 -10.67 -13.65
CA THR A 586 -15.11 -10.52 -12.21
C THR A 586 -14.33 -11.69 -11.63
N ALA A 587 -13.60 -11.47 -10.56
CA ALA A 587 -12.93 -12.52 -9.81
C ALA A 587 -12.94 -12.15 -8.33
N VAL A 588 -13.22 -13.12 -7.46
CA VAL A 588 -13.16 -12.97 -6.01
C VAL A 588 -12.42 -14.18 -5.47
N CYS A 589 -11.37 -13.96 -4.69
CA CYS A 589 -10.64 -15.02 -4.01
C CYS A 589 -10.55 -14.67 -2.54
N LEU A 590 -11.09 -15.54 -1.68
CA LEU A 590 -11.20 -15.32 -0.23
C LEU A 590 -9.81 -15.35 0.41
N ALA A 591 -9.62 -14.60 1.50
CA ALA A 591 -8.35 -14.58 2.22
C ALA A 591 -7.86 -15.99 2.63
N GLU A 592 -8.76 -16.87 3.10
CA GLU A 592 -8.43 -18.26 3.47
C GLU A 592 -7.96 -19.11 2.28
N GLU A 593 -8.32 -18.71 1.06
CA GLU A 593 -7.96 -19.39 -0.18
C GLU A 593 -6.72 -18.76 -0.83
N THR A 594 -6.33 -17.53 -0.43
CA THR A 594 -5.11 -16.90 -0.92
C THR A 594 -3.92 -17.21 -0.03
N VAL A 595 -2.76 -17.38 -0.64
CA VAL A 595 -1.54 -17.70 0.10
C VAL A 595 -1.03 -16.50 0.94
N ASP A 596 -1.48 -15.27 0.64
CA ASP A 596 -1.14 -14.04 1.39
C ASP A 596 -2.13 -13.66 2.50
N ASP A 597 -3.20 -14.41 2.71
CA ASP A 597 -4.32 -14.01 3.57
C ASP A 597 -4.96 -12.65 3.16
N ILE A 598 -4.74 -12.19 1.93
CA ILE A 598 -5.34 -10.97 1.37
C ILE A 598 -6.42 -11.36 0.38
N GLU A 599 -7.67 -11.09 0.74
CA GLU A 599 -8.79 -11.22 -0.18
C GLU A 599 -8.59 -10.34 -1.43
N LYS A 600 -8.75 -10.95 -2.61
CA LYS A 600 -8.55 -10.32 -3.93
C LYS A 600 -9.88 -10.18 -4.67
N HIS A 601 -10.08 -9.03 -5.29
CA HIS A 601 -11.30 -8.70 -6.02
C HIS A 601 -11.00 -8.03 -7.36
N VAL A 602 -11.67 -8.44 -8.44
CA VAL A 602 -11.59 -7.79 -9.75
C VAL A 602 -12.98 -7.61 -10.32
N SER A 603 -13.23 -6.46 -10.95
CA SER A 603 -14.41 -6.24 -11.78
C SER A 603 -14.08 -5.27 -12.93
N LEU A 604 -13.98 -5.83 -14.13
CA LEU A 604 -13.48 -5.14 -15.33
C LEU A 604 -14.49 -5.26 -16.47
N GLU A 605 -14.84 -4.15 -17.10
CA GLU A 605 -15.45 -4.17 -18.42
C GLU A 605 -14.38 -4.61 -19.43
N VAL A 606 -14.72 -5.64 -20.22
CA VAL A 606 -13.78 -6.29 -21.13
C VAL A 606 -14.38 -6.45 -22.52
N GLU A 607 -13.49 -6.53 -23.51
CA GLU A 607 -13.79 -7.02 -24.85
C GLU A 607 -13.36 -8.47 -24.98
N LEU A 608 -14.24 -9.32 -25.52
CA LEU A 608 -13.93 -10.71 -25.80
C LEU A 608 -13.33 -10.84 -27.19
N LEU A 609 -12.09 -11.32 -27.28
CA LEU A 609 -11.44 -11.61 -28.56
C LEU A 609 -11.75 -13.04 -29.01
N GLY A 610 -12.43 -13.17 -30.14
CA GLY A 610 -12.78 -14.46 -30.74
C GLY A 610 -14.11 -15.04 -30.27
N SER A 611 -14.35 -16.31 -30.56
CA SER A 611 -15.63 -16.96 -30.29
C SER A 611 -15.75 -17.48 -28.86
N LEU A 612 -16.92 -17.30 -28.23
CA LEU A 612 -17.31 -17.97 -26.99
C LEU A 612 -17.18 -19.51 -27.06
N LYS A 613 -17.19 -20.10 -28.26
CA LYS A 613 -17.11 -21.55 -28.49
C LYS A 613 -15.68 -22.09 -28.62
N SER A 614 -14.66 -21.24 -28.56
CA SER A 614 -13.26 -21.69 -28.62
C SER A 614 -12.91 -22.61 -27.44
N ARG A 615 -12.15 -23.69 -27.71
CA ARG A 615 -11.53 -24.49 -26.65
C ARG A 615 -10.32 -23.73 -26.10
N GLY A 616 -10.16 -23.74 -24.77
CA GLY A 616 -9.06 -23.05 -24.07
C GLY A 616 -9.47 -21.71 -23.44
N PRO A 617 -8.50 -21.01 -22.79
CA PRO A 617 -8.75 -19.76 -22.08
C PRO A 617 -9.36 -18.68 -22.99
N LYS A 618 -10.30 -17.89 -22.44
CA LYS A 618 -10.91 -16.77 -23.19
C LYS A 618 -9.97 -15.58 -23.21
N ARG A 619 -9.79 -15.00 -24.40
CA ARG A 619 -8.89 -13.86 -24.61
C ARG A 619 -9.64 -12.56 -24.34
N LEU A 620 -9.21 -11.79 -23.35
CA LEU A 620 -9.89 -10.58 -22.90
C LEU A 620 -9.02 -9.33 -23.04
N VAL A 621 -9.61 -8.24 -23.51
CA VAL A 621 -8.98 -6.90 -23.54
C VAL A 621 -9.70 -5.99 -22.53
N ILE A 622 -8.92 -5.35 -21.66
CA ILE A 622 -9.43 -4.50 -20.59
C ILE A 622 -9.85 -3.15 -21.17
N LYS A 623 -11.11 -2.76 -20.92
CA LYS A 623 -11.61 -1.42 -21.23
C LYS A 623 -11.49 -0.50 -20.01
N ARG A 624 -12.07 -0.89 -18.87
CA ARG A 624 -12.11 -0.09 -17.64
C ARG A 624 -12.51 -0.91 -16.42
N TRP A 625 -12.37 -0.32 -15.24
CA TRP A 625 -12.97 -0.81 -14.01
C TRP A 625 -14.48 -0.57 -14.01
N ILE A 626 -15.24 -1.48 -13.41
CA ILE A 626 -16.68 -1.32 -13.25
C ILE A 626 -17.15 -1.80 -11.87
N ASN A 627 -17.94 -0.99 -11.17
CA ASN A 627 -18.57 -1.41 -9.93
C ASN A 627 -19.82 -2.24 -10.21
N GLY A 628 -20.10 -3.22 -9.35
CA GLY A 628 -21.29 -4.02 -9.46
C GLY A 628 -21.51 -4.94 -8.27
N LEU A 629 -22.77 -5.26 -8.01
CA LEU A 629 -23.19 -6.23 -7.02
C LEU A 629 -23.58 -7.52 -7.74
N PHE A 630 -22.95 -8.64 -7.38
CA PHE A 630 -23.17 -9.91 -8.06
C PHE A 630 -23.29 -11.07 -7.07
N PHE A 631 -24.05 -12.09 -7.50
CA PHE A 631 -24.46 -13.22 -6.68
C PHE A 631 -24.15 -14.52 -7.42
N PHE A 632 -23.17 -15.26 -6.90
CA PHE A 632 -22.82 -16.59 -7.41
C PHE A 632 -22.54 -17.52 -6.24
N ASN A 633 -22.66 -18.82 -6.49
CA ASN A 633 -22.40 -19.88 -5.53
C ASN A 633 -21.23 -20.76 -5.99
N ARG A 634 -20.83 -21.74 -5.18
CA ARG A 634 -19.72 -22.66 -5.48
C ARG A 634 -19.90 -23.47 -6.78
N HIS A 635 -21.11 -23.54 -7.33
CA HIS A 635 -21.41 -24.25 -8.57
C HIS A 635 -21.44 -23.31 -9.79
N SER A 636 -21.18 -22.03 -9.60
CA SER A 636 -21.21 -21.05 -10.68
C SER A 636 -19.98 -21.23 -11.59
N PRO A 637 -20.14 -21.21 -12.92
CA PRO A 637 -19.05 -21.45 -13.86
C PRO A 637 -17.88 -20.48 -13.66
N ILE A 638 -16.70 -21.07 -13.49
CA ILE A 638 -15.41 -20.39 -13.53
C ILE A 638 -14.88 -20.51 -14.96
N THR A 639 -14.39 -19.41 -15.50
CA THR A 639 -13.82 -19.29 -16.83
C THR A 639 -12.35 -18.95 -16.70
N ASP A 640 -11.50 -19.80 -17.26
CA ASP A 640 -10.09 -19.46 -17.47
C ASP A 640 -9.99 -18.40 -18.56
N VAL A 641 -9.21 -17.36 -18.27
CA VAL A 641 -9.02 -16.22 -19.17
C VAL A 641 -7.54 -15.94 -19.33
N VAL A 642 -7.19 -15.42 -20.50
CA VAL A 642 -5.90 -14.83 -20.78
C VAL A 642 -6.10 -13.37 -21.14
N PHE A 643 -5.36 -12.49 -20.48
CA PHE A 643 -5.20 -11.10 -20.88
C PHE A 643 -3.95 -11.02 -21.76
N PRO A 644 -4.09 -10.88 -23.09
CA PRO A 644 -2.93 -10.92 -23.96
C PRO A 644 -1.90 -9.85 -23.63
N TRP A 645 -0.63 -10.14 -23.90
CA TRP A 645 0.43 -9.15 -23.72
C TRP A 645 0.13 -7.86 -24.50
N PRO A 646 0.36 -6.68 -23.90
CA PRO A 646 0.35 -5.44 -24.64
C PRO A 646 1.35 -5.53 -25.81
N GLU A 647 0.98 -5.00 -26.98
CA GLU A 647 1.82 -5.07 -28.20
C GLU A 647 3.25 -4.57 -27.94
N SER A 648 3.41 -3.59 -27.06
CA SER A 648 4.72 -3.08 -26.62
C SER A 648 5.68 -4.14 -26.06
N LEU A 649 5.18 -5.28 -25.55
CA LEU A 649 6.01 -6.37 -25.01
C LEU A 649 6.30 -7.48 -26.04
N LEU A 650 5.53 -7.51 -27.14
CA LEU A 650 5.62 -8.53 -28.19
C LEU A 650 6.55 -8.12 -29.34
N VAL A 651 6.67 -6.82 -29.60
CA VAL A 651 7.51 -6.24 -30.67
C VAL A 651 8.96 -6.22 -30.26
#